data_AF-A0A3D8IUJ6-F1
#
_entry.id   AF-A0A3D8IUJ6-F1
#
_cell.length_a   1.000
_cell.length_b   1.000
_cell.length_c   1.000
_cell.angle_alpha   90.00
_cell.angle_beta   90.00
_cell.angle_gamma   90.00
#
_symmetry.space_group_name_H-M   'P 1'
#
loop_
_entity.id
_entity.type
_entity.pdbx_description
1 polymer ?
#
loop_
_entity_poly.entity_id
_entity_poly.type
_entity_poly.pdbx_seq_one_letter_code
_entity_poly.pdbx_strand_id
1 'polypeptide(L)'
;STTTIGNPTLTLDSSKNLNVNIDSTSSLTLASVTTSNGTLSVNTDDSLNGTLTLAGLTNETGAINNTINVSTLNLSGELSVDRGATNTIKANSITLSGGVISKNHTSDTKNTIIANSIEFATSSSVYAGYNGGKTTKNLFDISGDAKFGNSSLTIIANNNYTDDSANRYKQNIFKFGGKVEGVVDEVTATVVSGDANTRNTANILSFEGSNPQSLTITDVNKADTLSTNGGDNGAKIYANGKSGNIYIGKNLTLNSGATLALKSAFNDSNWSDATYQASNLTLTIQNLNTNGGKNYINVGTLYIGDDAHDGSISASGGGVNNIALGKNSKIKGNITIADSGQNNIVIQGSNATLTLEGKDTEVTTHAITTLNASGANTTLVLDNSNVTTGAMSTTIGTLNGTNLTATLKGKDTTNSATLALNGGTLKALTLGETSTGNILDLSNATSTLSITNQINVENNQDLTIKLKNTTLALNGGLSTSGNGSKIELVGDTSNTSNATLTGGAVALSNLALSATDSNTLTISSSSAVIDSISASGTTSNTIALNGTRTTITSAINVNDKPLSFEVTNSTLVFGSSDNTITSLTSNGGLVDLSVGVKPQTPYAMARSVALASNGASARNTLTINDTFTGEATFKLYASQTQSDRVEFGASQANPYNVAQPSTPSGVAIISITGGNDVFSITESDKVIVATRTDNSVEIVGGESYIGGAKVGVTIGAMDTDANTFIIKNTREIEADPIYQEVASSALAVNYDLYLANFNSLNKRMGELRDDDHNQGVWARVFGGNMSNDFGAGSKTDYLTAQAGYDYSLSVGENARNYMGIALAYGTSSTKGNSSYASNSNNAGLSLDKV
;
A
#
# COMPACT_ATOMS: atom_id res chain seq x y z
N SER A 1 45.76 44.67 27.64
CA SER A 1 45.23 46.03 27.94
C SER A 1 44.04 46.34 27.04
N THR A 2 43.07 47.14 27.50
CA THR A 2 41.91 47.55 26.68
C THR A 2 42.16 48.92 26.05
N THR A 3 42.14 49.02 24.72
CA THR A 3 42.26 50.29 24.00
C THR A 3 40.95 50.60 23.29
N THR A 4 40.48 51.84 23.36
CA THR A 4 39.26 52.29 22.65
C THR A 4 39.64 53.36 21.63
N ILE A 5 39.21 53.21 20.37
CA ILE A 5 39.50 54.15 19.28
C ILE A 5 38.19 54.58 18.58
N GLY A 6 38.03 55.90 18.38
CA GLY A 6 36.89 56.53 17.72
C GLY A 6 35.70 56.74 18.65
N ASN A 7 35.16 57.97 18.68
CA ASN A 7 33.89 58.28 19.35
C ASN A 7 33.24 59.48 18.64
N PRO A 8 32.04 59.39 18.04
CA PRO A 8 31.16 58.22 17.95
C PRO A 8 31.38 57.35 16.69
N THR A 9 32.16 57.81 15.70
CA THR A 9 32.38 57.11 14.41
C THR A 9 33.79 57.38 13.91
N LEU A 10 34.44 56.37 13.31
CA LEU A 10 35.74 56.48 12.65
C LEU A 10 35.56 56.40 11.13
N THR A 11 35.92 57.45 10.40
CA THR A 11 35.84 57.48 8.92
C THR A 11 37.23 57.34 8.29
N LEU A 12 37.39 56.32 7.44
CA LEU A 12 38.61 56.00 6.69
C LEU A 12 38.40 56.29 5.20
N ASP A 13 38.89 57.44 4.76
CA ASP A 13 38.83 57.88 3.35
C ASP A 13 40.09 57.49 2.56
N SER A 14 40.18 57.87 1.28
CA SER A 14 41.36 57.61 0.41
C SER A 14 42.73 58.02 0.98
N SER A 15 42.77 58.92 1.99
CA SER A 15 43.99 59.37 2.65
C SER A 15 44.26 58.69 4.00
N LYS A 16 43.33 57.84 4.49
CA LYS A 16 43.35 57.26 5.83
C LYS A 16 43.16 55.76 5.78
N ASN A 17 44.21 55.02 6.16
CA ASN A 17 44.15 53.59 6.43
C ASN A 17 44.38 53.35 7.92
N LEU A 18 43.66 52.40 8.50
CA LEU A 18 43.88 51.95 9.88
C LEU A 18 44.42 50.52 9.86
N ASN A 19 45.68 50.36 10.25
CA ASN A 19 46.32 49.06 10.43
C ASN A 19 46.61 48.88 11.93
N VAL A 20 46.01 47.86 12.55
CA VAL A 20 46.18 47.57 13.98
C VAL A 20 46.60 46.13 14.16
N ASN A 21 47.62 45.90 15.01
CA ASN A 21 47.97 44.57 15.50
C ASN A 21 47.53 44.46 16.97
N ILE A 22 46.73 43.44 17.28
CA ILE A 22 46.27 43.14 18.64
C ILE A 22 47.10 41.97 19.16
N ASP A 23 47.80 42.17 20.28
CA ASP A 23 48.53 41.09 20.93
C ASP A 23 47.60 40.09 21.66
N SER A 24 48.16 38.94 22.03
CA SER A 24 47.44 37.83 22.66
C SER A 24 46.70 38.13 23.98
N THR A 25 47.02 39.23 24.65
CA THR A 25 46.47 39.64 25.96
C THR A 25 45.67 40.95 25.90
N SER A 26 45.54 41.52 24.70
CA SER A 26 44.93 42.82 24.50
C SER A 26 43.56 42.73 23.86
N SER A 27 42.74 43.74 24.15
CA SER A 27 41.44 43.94 23.53
C SER A 27 41.37 45.33 22.92
N LEU A 28 40.75 45.41 21.74
CA LEU A 28 40.50 46.65 21.04
C LEU A 28 38.99 46.85 20.93
N THR A 29 38.52 48.02 21.32
CA THR A 29 37.16 48.47 21.06
C THR A 29 37.18 49.57 20.02
N LEU A 30 36.53 49.34 18.88
CA LEU A 30 36.32 50.35 17.85
C LEU A 30 34.85 50.78 17.87
N ALA A 31 34.61 52.09 17.83
CA ALA A 31 33.29 52.61 17.46
C ALA A 31 32.97 52.27 15.98
N SER A 32 31.81 52.68 15.48
CA SER A 32 31.41 52.35 14.10
C SER A 32 32.45 52.86 13.10
N VAL A 33 32.95 51.98 12.25
CA VAL A 33 33.95 52.30 11.23
C VAL A 33 33.26 52.43 9.88
N THR A 34 33.45 53.57 9.22
CA THR A 34 32.99 53.81 7.84
C THR A 34 34.20 53.94 6.91
N THR A 35 34.18 53.23 5.80
CA THR A 35 35.29 53.16 4.82
C THR A 35 34.83 53.71 3.46
N SER A 36 35.57 54.69 2.94
CA SER A 36 35.30 55.45 1.70
C SER A 36 36.60 55.68 0.91
N ASN A 37 37.12 54.59 0.37
CA ASN A 37 38.42 54.38 -0.29
C ASN A 37 39.63 54.15 0.64
N GLY A 38 39.45 54.21 1.95
CA GLY A 38 40.44 53.77 2.94
C GLY A 38 40.18 52.34 3.41
N THR A 39 41.21 51.65 3.94
CA THR A 39 41.11 50.26 4.41
C THR A 39 41.24 50.15 5.93
N LEU A 40 40.46 49.25 6.54
CA LEU A 40 40.67 48.71 7.88
C LEU A 40 41.39 47.35 7.77
N SER A 41 42.58 47.25 8.38
CA SER A 41 43.28 45.98 8.60
C SER A 41 43.51 45.79 10.09
N VAL A 42 42.85 44.81 10.69
CA VAL A 42 43.11 44.40 12.08
C VAL A 42 43.68 43.00 12.05
N ASN A 43 44.91 42.82 12.51
CA ASN A 43 45.54 41.52 12.59
C ASN A 43 45.88 41.20 14.05
N THR A 44 46.02 39.92 14.32
CA THR A 44 46.64 39.39 15.52
C THR A 44 47.91 38.69 15.07
N ASP A 45 48.86 38.54 15.99
CA ASP A 45 50.08 37.76 15.80
C ASP A 45 49.71 36.35 15.30
N ASP A 46 50.66 35.60 14.71
CA ASP A 46 50.47 34.30 14.04
C ASP A 46 49.68 33.22 14.83
N SER A 47 49.38 33.48 16.11
CA SER A 47 48.61 32.65 17.02
C SER A 47 47.11 32.96 17.13
N LEU A 48 46.55 33.95 16.41
CA LEU A 48 45.13 34.34 16.50
C LEU A 48 44.68 34.58 17.95
N ASN A 49 45.44 35.38 18.70
CA ASN A 49 45.12 35.69 20.09
C ASN A 49 44.84 37.21 20.19
N GLY A 50 43.68 37.58 20.74
CA GLY A 50 43.24 38.99 20.83
C GLY A 50 41.74 39.15 20.56
N THR A 51 41.10 40.09 21.26
CA THR A 51 39.65 40.35 21.14
C THR A 51 39.40 41.70 20.47
N LEU A 52 38.59 41.72 19.43
CA LEU A 52 38.06 42.94 18.80
C LEU A 52 36.58 43.09 19.12
N THR A 53 36.20 44.22 19.71
CA THR A 53 34.81 44.65 19.80
C THR A 53 34.60 45.79 18.81
N LEU A 54 33.64 45.64 17.90
CA LEU A 54 33.37 46.58 16.83
C LEU A 54 31.90 46.98 16.83
N ALA A 55 31.62 48.28 16.89
CA ALA A 55 30.23 48.76 16.88
C ALA A 55 29.56 48.70 15.50
N GLY A 56 30.34 48.57 14.42
CA GLY A 56 29.85 48.42 13.04
C GLY A 56 30.98 48.64 12.03
N LEU A 57 30.86 48.07 10.83
CA LEU A 57 31.79 48.27 9.72
C LEU A 57 30.99 48.47 8.42
N THR A 58 30.99 49.69 7.90
CA THR A 58 30.28 50.06 6.68
C THR A 58 31.26 50.50 5.60
N ASN A 59 31.18 49.90 4.41
CA ASN A 59 31.84 50.39 3.19
C ASN A 59 30.83 51.12 2.32
N GLU A 60 31.00 52.43 2.13
CA GLU A 60 30.03 53.24 1.37
C GLU A 60 30.41 53.37 -0.12
N THR A 61 31.70 53.48 -0.44
CA THR A 61 32.17 53.76 -1.81
C THR A 61 33.56 53.19 -2.06
N GLY A 62 33.78 52.56 -3.23
CA GLY A 62 35.10 52.11 -3.70
C GLY A 62 35.33 50.60 -3.62
N ALA A 63 36.15 50.06 -4.53
CA ALA A 63 36.57 48.65 -4.52
C ALA A 63 37.64 48.40 -3.44
N ILE A 64 37.22 48.43 -2.18
CA ILE A 64 38.08 48.37 -0.99
C ILE A 64 38.03 46.98 -0.39
N ASN A 65 39.14 46.54 0.19
CA ASN A 65 39.21 45.27 0.91
C ASN A 65 39.55 45.54 2.39
N ASN A 66 38.59 45.37 3.29
CA ASN A 66 38.86 45.35 4.73
C ASN A 66 39.22 43.93 5.17
N THR A 67 40.19 43.80 6.07
CA THR A 67 40.64 42.51 6.60
C THR A 67 40.65 42.54 8.12
N ILE A 68 39.95 41.60 8.76
CA ILE A 68 39.97 41.39 10.21
C ILE A 68 40.43 39.96 10.47
N ASN A 69 41.49 39.80 11.24
CA ASN A 69 42.08 38.52 11.60
C ASN A 69 42.36 38.49 13.11
N VAL A 70 41.44 37.96 13.91
CA VAL A 70 41.46 38.05 15.39
C VAL A 70 41.10 36.72 16.06
N SER A 71 41.25 36.59 17.38
CA SER A 71 40.73 35.40 18.08
C SER A 71 39.22 35.48 18.24
N THR A 72 38.75 36.58 18.82
CA THR A 72 37.36 36.80 19.16
C THR A 72 36.90 38.12 18.54
N LEU A 73 35.80 38.08 17.80
CA LEU A 73 35.14 39.26 17.25
C LEU A 73 33.74 39.40 17.87
N ASN A 74 33.50 40.53 18.54
CA ASN A 74 32.17 40.93 18.97
C ASN A 74 31.70 42.10 18.09
N LEU A 75 30.73 41.86 17.22
CA LEU A 75 30.18 42.89 16.33
C LEU A 75 28.78 43.29 16.79
N SER A 76 28.63 44.50 17.34
CA SER A 76 27.34 44.94 17.88
C SER A 76 26.42 45.66 16.88
N GLY A 77 26.95 46.11 15.73
CA GLY A 77 26.17 46.73 14.65
C GLY A 77 26.45 46.13 13.28
N GLU A 78 26.08 46.83 12.21
CA GLU A 78 26.09 46.25 10.85
C GLU A 78 27.50 46.00 10.29
N LEU A 79 27.68 44.87 9.61
CA LEU A 79 28.78 44.60 8.67
C LEU A 79 28.24 44.78 7.26
N SER A 80 28.51 45.93 6.64
CA SER A 80 27.91 46.32 5.37
C SER A 80 28.97 46.57 4.29
N VAL A 81 28.76 46.01 3.10
CA VAL A 81 29.53 46.34 1.87
C VAL A 81 28.63 46.89 0.78
N ASP A 82 29.15 47.89 0.06
CA ASP A 82 28.53 48.44 -1.15
C ASP A 82 29.59 48.77 -2.22
N ARG A 83 29.14 48.96 -3.48
CA ARG A 83 29.91 49.51 -4.62
C ARG A 83 31.30 48.89 -4.86
N GLY A 84 31.38 47.56 -4.88
CA GLY A 84 32.61 46.81 -5.16
C GLY A 84 33.46 46.47 -3.94
N ALA A 85 33.09 46.92 -2.76
CA ALA A 85 33.83 46.63 -1.55
C ALA A 85 33.73 45.15 -1.12
N THR A 86 34.76 44.69 -0.44
CA THR A 86 34.83 43.38 0.19
C THR A 86 35.30 43.47 1.63
N ASN A 87 34.68 42.68 2.52
CA ASN A 87 35.15 42.46 3.87
C ASN A 87 35.60 41.00 3.99
N THR A 88 36.80 40.76 4.52
CA THR A 88 37.29 39.42 4.88
C THR A 88 37.54 39.37 6.38
N ILE A 89 36.76 38.53 7.07
CA ILE A 89 36.84 38.34 8.52
C ILE A 89 37.27 36.90 8.78
N LYS A 90 38.33 36.73 9.56
CA LYS A 90 38.78 35.45 10.09
C LYS A 90 38.86 35.56 11.61
N ALA A 91 38.13 34.70 12.31
CA ALA A 91 38.22 34.62 13.76
C ALA A 91 38.04 33.20 14.28
N ASN A 92 38.49 32.92 15.50
CA ASN A 92 38.14 31.66 16.17
C ASN A 92 36.68 31.71 16.62
N SER A 93 36.27 32.78 17.31
CA SER A 93 34.88 32.97 17.75
C SER A 93 34.33 34.31 17.26
N ILE A 94 33.09 34.30 16.78
CA ILE A 94 32.38 35.51 16.35
C ILE A 94 31.02 35.57 17.04
N THR A 95 30.71 36.72 17.65
CA THR A 95 29.37 37.07 18.09
C THR A 95 28.85 38.22 17.23
N LEU A 96 27.77 37.99 16.49
CA LEU A 96 27.10 38.97 15.63
C LEU A 96 25.78 39.39 16.27
N SER A 97 25.66 40.68 16.60
CA SER A 97 24.42 41.28 17.08
C SER A 97 23.77 42.21 16.03
N GLY A 98 24.54 42.70 15.06
CA GLY A 98 24.02 43.45 13.91
C GLY A 98 23.93 42.63 12.62
N GLY A 99 23.41 43.25 11.56
CA GLY A 99 23.23 42.58 10.26
C GLY A 99 24.51 42.45 9.44
N VAL A 100 24.58 41.42 8.58
CA VAL A 100 25.60 41.24 7.55
C VAL A 100 24.98 41.55 6.19
N ILE A 101 25.36 42.68 5.62
CA ILE A 101 24.70 43.28 4.46
C ILE A 101 25.69 43.37 3.29
N SER A 102 25.30 42.84 2.14
CA SER A 102 25.99 43.02 0.87
C SER A 102 25.02 43.67 -0.12
N LYS A 103 25.27 44.96 -0.39
CA LYS A 103 24.54 45.80 -1.35
C LYS A 103 25.40 46.04 -2.58
N ASN A 104 24.78 46.36 -3.71
CA ASN A 104 25.52 46.63 -4.94
C ASN A 104 24.79 47.56 -5.92
N HIS A 105 25.52 48.57 -6.39
CA HIS A 105 25.11 49.45 -7.49
C HIS A 105 25.93 49.29 -8.79
N THR A 106 27.21 48.89 -8.75
CA THR A 106 28.13 49.06 -9.91
C THR A 106 29.19 47.96 -10.11
N SER A 107 29.49 47.12 -9.12
CA SER A 107 30.58 46.12 -9.17
C SER A 107 30.43 45.06 -8.08
N ASP A 108 30.96 43.85 -8.26
CA ASP A 108 30.72 42.72 -7.34
C ASP A 108 31.12 43.03 -5.89
N THR A 109 30.21 42.79 -4.93
CA THR A 109 30.46 42.99 -3.49
C THR A 109 30.37 41.66 -2.75
N LYS A 110 31.20 41.52 -1.70
CA LYS A 110 31.14 40.32 -0.86
C LYS A 110 31.59 40.53 0.58
N ASN A 111 30.88 39.90 1.52
CA ASN A 111 31.40 39.62 2.86
C ASN A 111 31.89 38.17 2.90
N THR A 112 33.10 37.93 3.37
CA THR A 112 33.67 36.59 3.62
C THR A 112 33.96 36.46 5.10
N ILE A 113 33.30 35.52 5.78
CA ILE A 113 33.44 35.25 7.21
C ILE A 113 33.92 33.82 7.36
N ILE A 114 35.07 33.65 7.99
CA ILE A 114 35.69 32.36 8.30
C ILE A 114 35.79 32.28 9.82
N ALA A 115 35.09 31.32 10.42
CA ALA A 115 35.00 31.19 11.87
C ALA A 115 35.19 29.74 12.33
N ASN A 116 35.73 29.52 13.53
CA ASN A 116 35.56 28.23 14.18
C ASN A 116 34.17 28.15 14.81
N SER A 117 33.74 29.16 15.57
CA SER A 117 32.40 29.25 16.11
C SER A 117 31.74 30.59 15.80
N ILE A 118 30.42 30.59 15.62
CA ILE A 118 29.64 31.80 15.41
C ILE A 118 28.34 31.78 16.24
N GLU A 119 28.00 32.91 16.85
CA GLU A 119 26.72 33.14 17.51
C GLU A 119 26.04 34.37 16.91
N PHE A 120 24.80 34.21 16.45
CA PHE A 120 23.93 35.31 16.03
C PHE A 120 23.05 35.71 17.23
N ALA A 121 23.47 36.72 18.00
CA ALA A 121 22.98 36.96 19.36
C ALA A 121 21.68 37.80 19.47
N THR A 122 21.41 38.69 18.52
CA THR A 122 20.21 39.56 18.48
C THR A 122 19.65 39.66 17.06
N SER A 123 18.50 40.34 16.88
CA SER A 123 17.77 40.55 15.61
C SER A 123 18.68 41.06 14.49
N SER A 124 19.38 40.14 13.86
CA SER A 124 20.35 40.36 12.81
C SER A 124 19.70 40.01 11.49
N SER A 125 20.19 40.59 10.40
CA SER A 125 19.76 40.22 9.06
C SER A 125 20.99 39.85 8.25
N VAL A 126 20.93 38.77 7.50
CA VAL A 126 21.94 38.44 6.48
C VAL A 126 21.31 38.75 5.14
N TYR A 127 21.71 39.87 4.55
CA TYR A 127 21.10 40.40 3.34
C TYR A 127 22.11 40.43 2.19
N ALA A 128 21.78 39.76 1.08
CA ALA A 128 22.49 39.88 -0.19
C ALA A 128 21.52 40.37 -1.26
N GLY A 129 21.67 41.62 -1.73
CA GLY A 129 20.72 42.18 -2.70
C GLY A 129 21.01 43.61 -3.12
N TYR A 130 20.03 44.29 -3.74
CA TYR A 130 19.98 45.71 -4.18
C TYR A 130 19.90 45.93 -5.71
N ASN A 131 19.36 47.10 -6.11
CA ASN A 131 19.10 47.56 -7.49
C ASN A 131 20.39 47.74 -8.32
N GLY A 132 20.94 46.65 -8.80
CA GLY A 132 22.06 46.67 -9.73
C GLY A 132 22.30 45.31 -10.37
N GLY A 133 22.78 45.31 -11.62
CA GLY A 133 23.03 44.08 -12.34
C GLY A 133 24.16 43.21 -11.78
N LYS A 134 24.94 43.62 -10.75
CA LYS A 134 26.21 42.98 -10.34
C LYS A 134 26.07 41.95 -9.19
N THR A 135 27.08 41.12 -8.94
CA THR A 135 26.98 40.03 -7.94
C THR A 135 27.06 40.55 -6.51
N THR A 136 26.25 40.00 -5.59
CA THR A 136 26.33 40.23 -4.13
C THR A 136 26.42 38.90 -3.42
N LYS A 137 27.37 38.76 -2.50
CA LYS A 137 27.56 37.51 -1.75
C LYS A 137 27.86 37.73 -0.28
N ASN A 138 27.21 36.98 0.59
CA ASN A 138 27.69 36.75 1.95
C ASN A 138 28.14 35.29 2.06
N LEU A 139 29.42 35.07 2.37
CA LEU A 139 30.05 33.76 2.45
C LEU A 139 30.43 33.47 3.89
N PHE A 140 29.86 32.43 4.48
CA PHE A 140 30.15 31.96 5.83
C PHE A 140 30.75 30.55 5.76
N ASP A 141 32.02 30.42 6.14
CA ASP A 141 32.73 29.14 6.25
C ASP A 141 33.05 28.88 7.73
N ILE A 142 32.21 28.08 8.37
CA ILE A 142 32.21 27.87 9.81
C ILE A 142 32.67 26.44 10.07
N SER A 143 33.87 26.24 10.63
CA SER A 143 34.42 24.89 10.83
C SER A 143 33.88 24.16 12.05
N GLY A 144 33.44 24.89 13.07
CA GLY A 144 32.87 24.38 14.33
C GLY A 144 31.41 24.82 14.50
N ASP A 145 31.03 25.23 15.70
CA ASP A 145 29.62 25.37 16.08
C ASP A 145 29.00 26.70 15.63
N ALA A 146 27.75 26.64 15.16
CA ALA A 146 26.95 27.81 14.83
C ALA A 146 25.69 27.83 15.70
N LYS A 147 25.45 28.97 16.37
CA LYS A 147 24.27 29.18 17.21
C LYS A 147 23.47 30.36 16.69
N PHE A 148 22.21 30.13 16.40
CA PHE A 148 21.24 31.18 16.11
C PHE A 148 20.49 31.49 17.40
N GLY A 149 20.64 32.69 17.94
CA GLY A 149 19.96 33.12 19.16
C GLY A 149 18.44 33.08 18.99
N ASN A 150 17.69 33.22 20.09
CA ASN A 150 16.22 33.25 20.10
C ASN A 150 15.65 34.59 19.55
N SER A 151 16.34 35.21 18.59
CA SER A 151 16.04 36.54 18.06
C SER A 151 15.72 36.46 16.58
N SER A 152 14.98 37.45 16.08
CA SER A 152 14.45 37.53 14.71
C SER A 152 15.50 37.61 13.60
N LEU A 153 16.28 36.55 13.40
CA LEU A 153 17.26 36.46 12.32
C LEU A 153 16.54 36.21 10.99
N THR A 154 16.80 37.08 10.03
CA THR A 154 16.33 36.92 8.64
C THR A 154 17.52 36.71 7.70
N ILE A 155 17.41 35.77 6.78
CA ILE A 155 18.40 35.49 5.74
C ILE A 155 17.73 35.74 4.39
N ILE A 156 18.07 36.85 3.76
CA ILE A 156 17.40 37.35 2.57
C ILE A 156 18.38 37.47 1.41
N ALA A 157 18.08 36.80 0.31
CA ALA A 157 18.71 37.01 -0.99
C ALA A 157 17.69 37.70 -1.91
N ASN A 158 17.95 38.92 -2.36
CA ASN A 158 16.97 39.68 -3.13
C ASN A 158 17.54 40.21 -4.46
N ASN A 159 16.92 39.81 -5.57
CA ASN A 159 17.15 40.40 -6.89
C ASN A 159 15.97 41.30 -7.33
N ASN A 160 16.15 42.60 -7.14
CA ASN A 160 15.17 43.62 -7.53
C ASN A 160 15.34 44.16 -8.96
N TYR A 161 16.22 43.57 -9.78
CA TYR A 161 16.56 44.13 -11.09
C TYR A 161 15.75 43.48 -12.23
N THR A 162 15.06 44.29 -13.03
CA THR A 162 14.13 43.84 -14.09
C THR A 162 14.76 43.71 -15.47
N ASP A 163 15.96 44.23 -15.69
CA ASP A 163 16.45 44.63 -17.03
C ASP A 163 17.83 44.07 -17.41
N ASP A 164 18.29 42.94 -16.85
CA ASP A 164 19.57 42.34 -17.25
C ASP A 164 19.45 40.86 -17.63
N SER A 165 19.89 40.53 -18.83
CA SER A 165 20.13 39.16 -19.31
C SER A 165 21.48 38.60 -18.79
N ALA A 166 22.31 39.42 -18.15
CA ALA A 166 23.57 38.99 -17.57
C ALA A 166 23.35 38.38 -16.17
N ASN A 167 22.92 37.12 -16.15
CA ASN A 167 23.00 36.14 -15.06
C ASN A 167 23.94 36.51 -13.90
N ARG A 168 23.46 37.24 -12.88
CA ARG A 168 24.34 37.68 -11.78
C ARG A 168 23.80 37.29 -10.41
N TYR A 169 24.69 36.65 -9.64
CA TYR A 169 24.38 35.95 -8.40
C TYR A 169 24.07 36.90 -7.24
N LYS A 170 22.98 36.63 -6.52
CA LYS A 170 22.60 37.25 -5.24
C LYS A 170 22.51 36.13 -4.22
N GLN A 171 23.56 35.92 -3.43
CA GLN A 171 23.71 34.67 -2.68
C GLN A 171 24.13 34.86 -1.23
N ASN A 172 23.45 34.15 -0.33
CA ASN A 172 23.99 33.87 1.00
C ASN A 172 24.41 32.39 1.03
N ILE A 173 25.67 32.13 1.34
CA ILE A 173 26.23 30.77 1.35
C ILE A 173 26.80 30.50 2.74
N PHE A 174 26.23 29.50 3.40
CA PHE A 174 26.67 29.02 4.70
C PHE A 174 27.20 27.59 4.56
N LYS A 175 28.37 27.34 5.11
CA LYS A 175 28.96 26.02 5.27
C LYS A 175 29.23 25.78 6.75
N PHE A 176 28.58 24.78 7.32
CA PHE A 176 28.65 24.43 8.74
C PHE A 176 29.39 23.10 8.93
N GLY A 177 30.53 23.15 9.61
CA GLY A 177 31.37 21.98 9.94
C GLY A 177 31.04 21.35 11.30
N GLY A 178 30.50 22.11 12.26
CA GLY A 178 30.16 21.63 13.60
C GLY A 178 28.67 21.48 13.88
N LYS A 179 28.28 21.66 15.15
CA LYS A 179 26.89 21.63 15.60
C LYS A 179 26.19 22.93 15.16
N VAL A 180 24.93 22.81 14.74
CA VAL A 180 24.07 23.95 14.41
C VAL A 180 22.83 23.88 15.26
N GLU A 181 22.53 24.97 15.97
CA GLU A 181 21.32 25.07 16.77
C GLU A 181 20.70 26.46 16.78
N GLY A 182 19.39 26.55 17.00
CA GLY A 182 18.70 27.81 17.21
C GLY A 182 17.49 28.04 16.30
N VAL A 183 17.06 29.31 16.25
CA VAL A 183 15.88 29.76 15.48
C VAL A 183 16.29 30.80 14.44
N VAL A 184 15.77 30.65 13.24
CA VAL A 184 15.84 31.64 12.15
C VAL A 184 14.40 32.01 11.82
N ASP A 185 14.05 33.28 11.87
CA ASP A 185 12.68 33.70 11.57
C ASP A 185 12.37 33.51 10.09
N GLU A 186 13.31 33.83 9.21
CA GLU A 186 13.04 33.80 7.78
C GLU A 186 14.26 33.42 6.96
N VAL A 187 14.08 32.53 5.98
CA VAL A 187 15.03 32.26 4.91
C VAL A 187 14.33 32.46 3.57
N THR A 188 14.57 33.59 2.92
CA THR A 188 13.84 33.99 1.71
C THR A 188 14.78 34.35 0.57
N ALA A 189 14.51 33.82 -0.61
CA ALA A 189 15.09 34.27 -1.86
C ALA A 189 14.00 34.90 -2.72
N THR A 190 14.14 36.16 -3.12
CA THR A 190 13.14 36.90 -3.91
C THR A 190 13.69 37.38 -5.24
N VAL A 191 12.89 37.25 -6.29
CA VAL A 191 13.23 37.67 -7.66
C VAL A 191 12.04 38.46 -8.25
N VAL A 192 12.32 39.60 -8.88
CA VAL A 192 11.28 40.39 -9.54
C VAL A 192 10.78 39.69 -10.81
N SER A 193 9.46 39.78 -11.05
CA SER A 193 8.81 39.18 -12.20
C SER A 193 9.39 39.70 -13.53
N GLY A 194 10.01 38.82 -14.31
CA GLY A 194 10.61 39.14 -15.62
C GLY A 194 11.99 38.52 -15.80
N ASP A 195 12.71 38.26 -14.71
CA ASP A 195 13.97 37.53 -14.75
C ASP A 195 13.70 36.02 -14.94
N ALA A 196 14.21 35.47 -16.03
CA ALA A 196 14.10 34.05 -16.35
C ALA A 196 15.03 33.19 -15.49
N ASN A 197 15.96 33.78 -14.73
CA ASN A 197 17.04 33.07 -14.07
C ASN A 197 16.98 33.09 -12.54
N THR A 198 15.89 32.53 -12.01
CA THR A 198 15.66 32.31 -10.57
C THR A 198 16.80 31.57 -9.86
N ARG A 199 17.63 30.82 -10.60
CA ARG A 199 18.81 30.10 -10.07
C ARG A 199 19.89 30.99 -9.47
N ASN A 200 19.96 32.26 -9.87
CA ASN A 200 21.04 33.14 -9.45
C ASN A 200 20.79 33.81 -8.10
N THR A 201 19.54 33.85 -7.64
CA THR A 201 19.18 34.34 -6.31
C THR A 201 18.96 33.17 -5.39
N ALA A 202 19.85 32.99 -4.40
CA ALA A 202 19.77 31.80 -3.57
C ALA A 202 20.28 31.96 -2.14
N ASN A 203 19.68 31.19 -1.24
CA ASN A 203 20.26 30.91 0.07
C ASN A 203 20.70 29.45 0.10
N ILE A 204 21.95 29.19 0.47
CA ILE A 204 22.56 27.87 0.50
C ILE A 204 23.06 27.60 1.91
N LEU A 205 22.47 26.61 2.58
CA LEU A 205 22.81 26.18 3.93
C LEU A 205 23.33 24.73 3.85
N SER A 206 24.66 24.58 3.88
CA SER A 206 25.37 23.31 3.72
C SER A 206 25.87 22.80 5.08
N PHE A 207 25.36 21.67 5.52
CA PHE A 207 25.64 21.05 6.82
C PHE A 207 26.59 19.86 6.64
N GLU A 208 27.89 20.11 6.77
CA GLU A 208 28.94 19.12 6.51
C GLU A 208 29.27 18.26 7.73
N GLY A 209 29.06 18.80 8.92
CA GLY A 209 29.38 18.18 10.21
C GLY A 209 28.67 16.85 10.47
N SER A 210 29.29 16.02 11.31
CA SER A 210 28.70 14.77 11.81
C SER A 210 27.94 14.94 13.13
N ASN A 211 28.05 16.10 13.78
CA ASN A 211 27.36 16.35 15.04
C ASN A 211 25.83 16.41 14.83
N PRO A 212 25.01 16.03 15.84
CA PRO A 212 23.57 16.29 15.82
C PRO A 212 23.30 17.78 15.66
N GLN A 213 22.37 18.15 14.78
CA GLN A 213 22.01 19.54 14.48
C GLN A 213 20.50 19.70 14.60
N SER A 214 20.05 20.83 15.13
CA SER A 214 18.63 21.13 15.33
C SER A 214 18.36 22.59 14.98
N LEU A 215 17.79 22.84 13.82
CA LEU A 215 17.48 24.19 13.35
C LEU A 215 15.97 24.37 13.21
N THR A 216 15.45 25.45 13.76
CA THR A 216 14.09 25.91 13.48
C THR A 216 14.13 27.09 12.52
N ILE A 217 13.35 27.04 11.44
CA ILE A 217 13.14 28.15 10.52
C ILE A 217 11.65 28.48 10.51
N THR A 218 11.23 29.66 10.94
CA THR A 218 9.79 29.97 10.94
C THR A 218 9.25 29.98 9.51
N ASP A 219 9.80 30.80 8.63
CA ASP A 219 9.35 30.90 7.25
C ASP A 219 10.48 30.64 6.24
N VAL A 220 10.25 29.72 5.29
CA VAL A 220 11.03 29.60 4.07
C VAL A 220 10.25 30.22 2.92
N ASN A 221 10.82 31.28 2.33
CA ASN A 221 10.18 32.19 1.39
C ASN A 221 8.83 32.70 1.91
N LYS A 222 8.85 33.49 2.98
CA LYS A 222 7.65 34.08 3.59
C LYS A 222 6.75 34.75 2.54
N ALA A 223 5.45 34.43 2.55
CA ALA A 223 4.50 34.93 1.57
C ALA A 223 4.42 36.48 1.54
N ASP A 224 4.49 37.12 2.70
CA ASP A 224 4.51 38.58 2.81
C ASP A 224 5.78 39.18 2.17
N THR A 225 6.93 38.57 2.42
CA THR A 225 8.20 39.02 1.82
C THR A 225 8.21 38.79 0.29
N LEU A 226 7.51 37.76 -0.19
CA LEU A 226 7.29 37.54 -1.63
C LEU A 226 6.28 38.53 -2.25
N SER A 227 5.32 39.06 -1.46
CA SER A 227 4.21 39.88 -1.96
C SER A 227 4.33 41.38 -1.66
N THR A 228 5.24 41.79 -0.79
CA THR A 228 5.37 43.19 -0.37
C THR A 228 5.88 44.07 -1.51
N ASN A 229 4.97 44.94 -1.98
CA ASN A 229 5.32 46.20 -2.61
C ASN A 229 6.14 47.01 -1.61
N GLY A 230 7.47 47.03 -1.74
CA GLY A 230 8.34 47.89 -0.95
C GLY A 230 8.06 49.37 -1.23
N GLY A 231 7.09 49.94 -0.53
CA GLY A 231 6.94 51.38 -0.35
C GLY A 231 8.03 51.87 0.61
N ASP A 232 9.11 52.39 0.03
CA ASP A 232 9.85 53.59 0.41
C ASP A 232 11.13 53.63 -0.42
N ASN A 233 11.19 54.57 -1.38
CA ASN A 233 12.21 54.78 -2.43
C ASN A 233 11.98 54.17 -3.83
N GLY A 234 10.75 54.26 -4.35
CA GLY A 234 10.51 54.38 -5.80
C GLY A 234 10.75 53.14 -6.68
N ALA A 235 11.13 51.98 -6.12
CA ALA A 235 11.20 50.73 -6.85
C ALA A 235 9.85 50.00 -6.76
N LYS A 236 9.05 50.07 -7.83
CA LYS A 236 7.84 49.24 -7.97
C LYS A 236 8.24 47.76 -8.02
N ILE A 237 8.12 47.05 -6.91
CA ILE A 237 8.19 45.58 -6.90
C ILE A 237 6.86 45.08 -7.48
N TYR A 238 6.89 44.44 -8.64
CA TYR A 238 5.67 43.95 -9.28
C TYR A 238 4.95 42.93 -8.39
N ALA A 239 3.62 43.02 -8.30
CA ALA A 239 2.74 42.24 -7.43
C ALA A 239 2.73 40.70 -7.64
N ASN A 240 3.68 40.17 -8.41
CA ASN A 240 3.88 38.75 -8.72
C ASN A 240 5.31 38.31 -8.35
N GLY A 241 5.79 38.65 -7.15
CA GLY A 241 7.15 38.30 -6.72
C GLY A 241 7.38 36.80 -6.80
N LYS A 242 8.40 36.39 -7.58
CA LYS A 242 8.83 35.00 -7.66
C LYS A 242 9.81 34.71 -6.54
N SER A 243 9.79 33.50 -6.00
CA SER A 243 10.88 33.01 -5.17
C SER A 243 12.11 32.71 -6.02
N GLY A 244 13.28 32.89 -5.42
CA GLY A 244 14.55 32.32 -5.89
C GLY A 244 14.70 30.88 -5.39
N ASN A 245 15.94 30.43 -5.26
CA ASN A 245 16.22 29.06 -4.83
C ASN A 245 16.72 28.97 -3.38
N ILE A 246 16.22 27.99 -2.64
CA ILE A 246 16.71 27.67 -1.29
C ILE A 246 17.31 26.28 -1.33
N TYR A 247 18.52 26.12 -0.79
CA TYR A 247 19.22 24.84 -0.72
C TYR A 247 19.58 24.53 0.73
N ILE A 248 19.09 23.41 1.25
CA ILE A 248 19.34 22.93 2.62
C ILE A 248 19.71 21.45 2.54
N GLY A 249 20.93 21.11 2.94
CA GLY A 249 21.45 19.76 2.83
C GLY A 249 22.93 19.69 3.17
N LYS A 250 23.63 18.66 2.69
CA LYS A 250 25.06 18.43 2.90
C LYS A 250 25.81 18.45 1.57
N ASN A 251 27.13 18.68 1.58
CA ASN A 251 27.99 18.65 0.40
C ASN A 251 27.50 19.57 -0.74
N LEU A 252 26.76 20.63 -0.42
CA LEU A 252 26.19 21.56 -1.40
C LEU A 252 27.22 22.58 -1.88
N THR A 253 28.31 22.76 -1.14
CA THR A 253 29.32 23.77 -1.44
C THR A 253 30.60 23.17 -2.04
N LEU A 254 31.32 24.00 -2.80
CA LEU A 254 32.66 23.76 -3.30
C LEU A 254 33.64 24.75 -2.65
N ASN A 255 34.88 24.33 -2.46
CA ASN A 255 35.97 25.12 -1.87
C ASN A 255 35.72 25.56 -0.41
N SER A 256 36.39 26.65 -0.02
CA SER A 256 36.37 27.27 1.30
C SER A 256 36.60 28.79 1.19
N GLY A 257 36.26 29.51 2.27
CA GLY A 257 36.48 30.96 2.43
C GLY A 257 35.96 31.79 1.25
N ALA A 258 36.82 32.64 0.68
CA ALA A 258 36.46 33.60 -0.36
C ALA A 258 36.07 32.96 -1.72
N THR A 259 36.28 31.65 -1.88
CA THR A 259 35.97 30.88 -3.09
C THR A 259 34.79 29.94 -2.91
N LEU A 260 34.13 30.00 -1.75
CA LEU A 260 32.95 29.21 -1.41
C LEU A 260 31.83 29.47 -2.43
N ALA A 261 31.32 28.41 -3.02
CA ALA A 261 30.29 28.46 -4.06
C ALA A 261 29.38 27.23 -4.01
N LEU A 262 28.22 27.29 -4.67
CA LEU A 262 27.39 26.11 -4.92
C LEU A 262 28.18 25.09 -5.77
N LYS A 263 28.12 23.82 -5.40
CA LYS A 263 28.79 22.72 -6.10
C LYS A 263 28.13 22.49 -7.46
N SER A 264 28.91 22.60 -8.53
CA SER A 264 28.42 22.48 -9.92
C SER A 264 27.77 21.14 -10.26
N ALA A 265 28.15 20.07 -9.56
CA ALA A 265 27.54 18.75 -9.72
C ALA A 265 26.11 18.66 -9.15
N PHE A 266 25.72 19.53 -8.21
CA PHE A 266 24.38 19.55 -7.63
C PHE A 266 23.38 20.15 -8.62
N ASN A 267 22.29 19.43 -8.93
CA ASN A 267 21.29 19.84 -9.91
C ASN A 267 19.92 19.17 -9.68
N ASP A 268 18.97 19.47 -10.56
CA ASP A 268 17.58 18.99 -10.51
C ASP A 268 17.41 17.46 -10.59
N SER A 269 18.41 16.71 -11.08
CA SER A 269 18.33 15.25 -11.22
C SER A 269 18.91 14.48 -10.04
N ASN A 270 19.71 15.11 -9.18
CA ASN A 270 20.41 14.43 -8.09
C ASN A 270 20.22 15.09 -6.71
N TRP A 271 19.33 16.07 -6.59
CA TRP A 271 19.09 16.80 -5.34
C TRP A 271 18.73 15.89 -4.15
N SER A 272 18.05 14.78 -4.41
CA SER A 272 17.64 13.78 -3.40
C SER A 272 18.66 12.64 -3.23
N ASP A 273 19.86 12.74 -3.82
CA ASP A 273 20.89 11.72 -3.60
C ASP A 273 21.33 11.73 -2.11
N ALA A 274 21.62 10.56 -1.56
CA ALA A 274 22.06 10.39 -0.18
C ALA A 274 23.38 11.13 0.11
N THR A 275 24.20 11.36 -0.93
CA THR A 275 25.44 12.14 -0.83
C THR A 275 25.22 13.61 -0.44
N TYR A 276 24.02 14.16 -0.70
CA TYR A 276 23.63 15.53 -0.34
C TYR A 276 22.71 15.59 0.89
N GLN A 277 22.47 14.46 1.56
CA GLN A 277 21.61 14.42 2.73
C GLN A 277 22.35 14.87 3.99
N ALA A 278 21.80 15.88 4.68
CA ALA A 278 22.20 16.21 6.04
C ALA A 278 21.56 15.25 7.05
N SER A 279 22.04 14.00 7.12
CA SER A 279 21.41 12.90 7.88
C SER A 279 21.27 13.13 9.39
N ASN A 280 22.06 14.05 9.94
CA ASN A 280 22.10 14.38 11.37
C ASN A 280 21.38 15.69 11.71
N LEU A 281 20.77 16.33 10.70
CA LEU A 281 19.95 17.52 10.88
C LEU A 281 18.49 17.13 11.13
N THR A 282 17.97 17.63 12.24
CA THR A 282 16.54 17.82 12.47
C THR A 282 16.21 19.26 12.10
N LEU A 283 15.37 19.43 11.08
CA LEU A 283 14.91 20.73 10.62
C LEU A 283 13.43 20.89 10.97
N THR A 284 13.09 21.96 11.67
CA THR A 284 11.70 22.35 11.90
C THR A 284 11.39 23.58 11.07
N ILE A 285 10.30 23.57 10.30
CA ILE A 285 9.84 24.73 9.53
C ILE A 285 8.37 25.01 9.85
N GLN A 286 7.97 26.26 10.07
CA GLN A 286 6.53 26.55 10.17
C GLN A 286 5.88 26.58 8.78
N ASN A 287 6.38 27.43 7.88
CA ASN A 287 5.84 27.57 6.52
C ASN A 287 6.94 27.41 5.46
N LEU A 288 6.69 26.56 4.48
CA LEU A 288 7.56 26.32 3.33
C LEU A 288 6.84 26.71 2.04
N ASN A 289 7.19 27.86 1.47
CA ASN A 289 6.53 28.38 0.28
C ASN A 289 7.48 28.49 -0.92
N THR A 290 6.92 28.44 -2.12
CA THR A 290 7.62 28.79 -3.35
C THR A 290 6.65 29.31 -4.41
N ASN A 291 7.08 30.32 -5.18
CA ASN A 291 6.36 30.89 -6.30
C ASN A 291 7.32 31.03 -7.51
N GLY A 292 7.32 30.09 -8.45
CA GLY A 292 8.24 30.07 -9.60
C GLY A 292 9.70 29.69 -9.32
N GLY A 293 10.18 29.77 -8.06
CA GLY A 293 11.50 29.31 -7.62
C GLY A 293 11.54 27.85 -7.15
N LYS A 294 12.66 27.43 -6.56
CA LYS A 294 12.82 26.04 -6.08
C LYS A 294 13.41 25.94 -4.68
N ASN A 295 12.77 25.15 -3.83
CA ASN A 295 13.34 24.75 -2.54
C ASN A 295 13.88 23.32 -2.66
N TYR A 296 15.14 23.10 -2.30
CA TYR A 296 15.76 21.78 -2.19
C TYR A 296 16.13 21.52 -0.74
N ILE A 297 15.39 20.62 -0.09
CA ILE A 297 15.58 20.27 1.32
C ILE A 297 15.89 18.77 1.37
N ASN A 298 17.12 18.40 1.71
CA ASN A 298 17.56 17.01 1.81
C ASN A 298 18.20 16.78 3.19
N VAL A 299 17.39 16.29 4.13
CA VAL A 299 17.72 16.25 5.56
C VAL A 299 17.42 14.87 6.16
N GLY A 300 17.92 14.64 7.37
CA GLY A 300 17.57 13.47 8.17
C GLY A 300 16.09 13.51 8.53
N THR A 301 15.70 14.44 9.39
CA THR A 301 14.34 14.61 9.89
C THR A 301 13.81 16.00 9.53
N LEU A 302 12.57 16.06 9.04
CA LEU A 302 11.83 17.30 8.81
C LEU A 302 10.56 17.32 9.65
N TYR A 303 10.33 18.43 10.34
CA TYR A 303 9.07 18.77 10.97
C TYR A 303 8.50 20.01 10.27
N ILE A 304 7.28 19.92 9.75
CA ILE A 304 6.52 21.09 9.31
C ILE A 304 5.38 21.34 10.31
N GLY A 305 5.37 22.52 10.91
CA GLY A 305 4.55 22.81 12.09
C GLY A 305 5.11 22.18 13.37
N ASP A 306 4.47 22.52 14.49
CA ASP A 306 4.75 21.95 15.81
C ASP A 306 3.45 21.53 16.54
N ASP A 307 3.54 21.06 17.78
CA ASP A 307 2.37 20.60 18.53
C ASP A 307 1.38 21.74 18.83
N ALA A 308 1.83 22.99 18.85
CA ALA A 308 1.03 24.18 19.13
C ALA A 308 0.57 24.94 17.88
N HIS A 309 1.24 24.76 16.74
CA HIS A 309 1.04 25.54 15.52
C HIS A 309 1.04 24.66 14.26
N ASP A 310 -0.04 24.76 13.47
CA ASP A 310 -0.12 24.10 12.17
C ASP A 310 0.80 24.77 11.14
N GLY A 311 1.60 23.98 10.45
CA GLY A 311 2.49 24.44 9.39
C GLY A 311 1.84 24.40 8.00
N SER A 312 2.61 24.78 6.99
CA SER A 312 2.17 24.68 5.60
C SER A 312 3.31 24.43 4.61
N ILE A 313 3.01 23.71 3.53
CA ILE A 313 3.84 23.62 2.33
C ILE A 313 3.02 24.13 1.15
N SER A 314 3.49 25.16 0.45
CA SER A 314 2.78 25.74 -0.68
C SER A 314 3.69 25.91 -1.89
N ALA A 315 3.21 25.49 -3.06
CA ALA A 315 3.87 25.71 -4.35
C ALA A 315 2.92 26.37 -5.34
N SER A 316 3.32 27.52 -5.89
CA SER A 316 2.54 28.28 -6.88
C SER A 316 3.41 28.79 -8.04
N GLY A 317 2.77 29.29 -9.11
CA GLY A 317 3.43 29.97 -10.24
C GLY A 317 4.55 29.18 -10.92
N GLY A 318 4.43 27.85 -10.98
CA GLY A 318 5.47 26.94 -11.48
C GLY A 318 6.63 26.68 -10.51
N GLY A 319 6.51 27.11 -9.25
CA GLY A 319 7.48 26.88 -8.20
C GLY A 319 7.49 25.43 -7.72
N VAL A 320 8.63 24.97 -7.22
CA VAL A 320 8.82 23.56 -6.83
C VAL A 320 9.40 23.43 -5.43
N ASN A 321 8.72 22.70 -4.56
CA ASN A 321 9.27 22.21 -3.30
C ASN A 321 9.79 20.78 -3.50
N ASN A 322 11.09 20.59 -3.38
CA ASN A 322 11.76 19.29 -3.45
C ASN A 322 12.25 18.90 -2.05
N ILE A 323 11.64 17.88 -1.46
CA ILE A 323 11.86 17.48 -0.06
C ILE A 323 12.30 16.00 0.00
N ALA A 324 13.44 15.73 0.62
CA ALA A 324 14.02 14.40 0.76
C ALA A 324 14.33 14.11 2.23
N LEU A 325 13.89 12.94 2.70
CA LEU A 325 13.81 12.58 4.11
C LEU A 325 14.54 11.26 4.37
N GLY A 326 15.53 11.28 5.27
CA GLY A 326 16.34 10.12 5.65
C GLY A 326 15.86 9.35 6.88
N LYS A 327 14.99 9.97 7.68
CA LYS A 327 14.50 9.47 8.97
C LYS A 327 13.04 9.86 9.14
N ASN A 328 12.46 9.43 10.25
CA ASN A 328 11.08 9.76 10.60
C ASN A 328 10.87 11.27 10.61
N SER A 329 9.82 11.71 9.94
CA SER A 329 9.49 13.10 9.68
C SER A 329 7.97 13.28 9.77
N LYS A 330 7.54 14.50 10.09
CA LYS A 330 6.12 14.80 10.31
C LYS A 330 5.76 16.14 9.69
N ILE A 331 4.58 16.21 9.07
CA ILE A 331 3.99 17.42 8.53
C ILE A 331 2.62 17.56 9.19
N LYS A 332 2.43 18.60 9.99
CA LYS A 332 1.13 18.99 10.54
C LYS A 332 0.63 20.21 9.78
N GLY A 333 -0.49 20.07 9.07
CA GLY A 333 -1.09 21.16 8.28
C GLY A 333 -1.11 20.91 6.77
N ASN A 334 -1.42 21.93 5.98
CA ASN A 334 -1.74 21.75 4.56
C ASN A 334 -0.50 21.63 3.67
N ILE A 335 -0.61 20.80 2.62
CA ILE A 335 0.29 20.81 1.45
C ILE A 335 -0.54 21.23 0.24
N THR A 336 -0.25 22.38 -0.36
CA THR A 336 -1.06 22.97 -1.43
C THR A 336 -0.28 23.22 -2.71
N ILE A 337 -1.00 23.14 -3.83
CA ILE A 337 -0.50 23.43 -5.18
C ILE A 337 -1.44 24.41 -5.86
N ALA A 338 -0.90 25.44 -6.50
CA ALA A 338 -1.62 26.37 -7.37
C ALA A 338 -0.79 26.65 -8.65
N ASP A 339 -1.41 27.13 -9.73
CA ASP A 339 -0.74 27.67 -10.93
C ASP A 339 0.49 26.87 -11.40
N SER A 340 0.34 25.55 -11.61
CA SER A 340 1.40 24.60 -12.03
C SER A 340 2.55 24.37 -11.04
N GLY A 341 2.42 24.82 -9.78
CA GLY A 341 3.35 24.51 -8.71
C GLY A 341 3.48 23.01 -8.44
N GLN A 342 4.56 22.60 -7.77
CA GLN A 342 4.83 21.19 -7.50
C GLN A 342 5.40 20.97 -6.09
N ASN A 343 4.90 19.92 -5.43
CA ASN A 343 5.44 19.40 -4.18
C ASN A 343 5.94 17.97 -4.42
N ASN A 344 7.25 17.80 -4.47
CA ASN A 344 7.93 16.52 -4.68
C ASN A 344 8.55 16.05 -3.37
N ILE A 345 8.17 14.84 -2.94
CA ILE A 345 8.63 14.26 -1.67
C ILE A 345 9.32 12.93 -1.95
N VAL A 346 10.49 12.72 -1.32
CA VAL A 346 11.28 11.49 -1.40
C VAL A 346 11.50 10.94 0.01
N ILE A 347 11.07 9.70 0.26
CA ILE A 347 11.37 8.96 1.49
C ILE A 347 12.49 7.98 1.14
N GLN A 348 13.74 8.35 1.48
CA GLN A 348 14.93 7.60 1.05
C GLN A 348 15.57 6.75 2.16
N GLY A 349 15.28 7.05 3.42
CA GLY A 349 15.77 6.27 4.55
C GLY A 349 15.13 4.89 4.64
N SER A 350 15.93 3.87 4.95
CA SER A 350 15.39 2.55 5.30
C SER A 350 14.54 2.63 6.57
N ASN A 351 13.33 2.08 6.53
CA ASN A 351 12.31 2.17 7.59
C ASN A 351 11.91 3.61 7.96
N ALA A 352 12.21 4.60 7.11
CA ALA A 352 11.80 5.97 7.36
C ALA A 352 10.28 6.12 7.20
N THR A 353 9.69 6.90 8.10
CA THR A 353 8.26 7.20 8.11
C THR A 353 8.02 8.68 7.82
N LEU A 354 7.10 8.96 6.90
CA LEU A 354 6.50 10.29 6.77
C LEU A 354 5.10 10.24 7.37
N THR A 355 4.87 11.02 8.43
CA THR A 355 3.53 11.21 9.01
C THR A 355 2.94 12.52 8.51
N LEU A 356 1.76 12.47 7.92
CA LEU A 356 0.93 13.62 7.60
C LEU A 356 -0.18 13.69 8.64
N GLU A 357 -0.24 14.77 9.40
CA GLU A 357 -1.24 14.99 10.44
C GLU A 357 -2.26 16.04 10.01
N GLY A 358 -3.52 15.79 10.35
CA GLY A 358 -4.58 16.76 10.16
C GLY A 358 -4.44 17.96 11.10
N LYS A 359 -4.92 19.11 10.64
CA LYS A 359 -5.12 20.33 11.43
C LYS A 359 -6.17 20.13 12.49
N ASP A 360 -6.03 20.86 13.60
CA ASP A 360 -7.09 20.92 14.60
C ASP A 360 -8.26 21.77 14.07
N THR A 361 -9.47 21.21 14.08
CA THR A 361 -10.75 21.87 13.75
C THR A 361 -11.07 22.19 12.29
N GLU A 362 -10.15 21.95 11.34
CA GLU A 362 -10.32 22.26 9.92
C GLU A 362 -10.08 21.07 8.99
N VAL A 363 -10.65 21.14 7.77
CA VAL A 363 -10.32 20.18 6.70
C VAL A 363 -8.84 20.35 6.31
N THR A 364 -8.13 19.23 6.24
CA THR A 364 -6.73 19.20 5.83
C THR A 364 -6.59 18.64 4.43
N THR A 365 -5.83 19.34 3.60
CA THR A 365 -5.55 18.92 2.22
C THR A 365 -4.05 18.77 2.00
N HIS A 366 -3.65 17.63 1.44
CA HIS A 366 -2.30 17.38 1.02
C HIS A 366 -2.26 17.08 -0.49
N ALA A 367 -1.69 17.99 -1.26
CA ALA A 367 -1.49 17.85 -2.70
C ALA A 367 0.00 17.58 -2.98
N ILE A 368 0.34 16.31 -3.12
CA ILE A 368 1.70 15.84 -3.44
C ILE A 368 1.75 15.53 -4.94
N THR A 369 2.65 16.21 -5.65
CA THR A 369 2.85 15.96 -7.10
C THR A 369 3.48 14.59 -7.31
N THR A 370 4.61 14.35 -6.64
CA THR A 370 5.35 13.09 -6.73
C THR A 370 5.73 12.62 -5.33
N LEU A 371 5.42 11.37 -5.00
CA LEU A 371 5.98 10.68 -3.85
C LEU A 371 6.89 9.55 -4.32
N ASN A 372 8.18 9.60 -3.97
CA ASN A 372 9.14 8.54 -4.28
C ASN A 372 9.56 7.81 -2.99
N ALA A 373 9.15 6.55 -2.89
CA ALA A 373 9.50 5.63 -1.81
C ALA A 373 10.74 4.81 -2.18
N SER A 374 11.90 5.47 -2.23
CA SER A 374 13.16 4.84 -2.66
C SER A 374 13.87 4.07 -1.55
N GLY A 375 13.59 4.38 -0.28
CA GLY A 375 14.09 3.62 0.86
C GLY A 375 13.50 2.20 0.94
N ALA A 376 14.18 1.30 1.64
CA ALA A 376 13.61 -0.01 1.95
C ALA A 376 12.57 0.12 3.07
N ASN A 377 11.41 -0.53 2.93
CA ASN A 377 10.34 -0.56 3.95
C ASN A 377 9.88 0.82 4.44
N THR A 378 9.73 1.79 3.54
CA THR A 378 9.26 3.13 3.89
C THR A 378 7.78 3.13 4.25
N THR A 379 7.37 4.04 5.14
CA THR A 379 5.97 4.17 5.55
C THR A 379 5.46 5.58 5.32
N LEU A 380 4.26 5.70 4.75
CA LEU A 380 3.46 6.93 4.77
C LEU A 380 2.31 6.72 5.75
N VAL A 381 2.18 7.59 6.74
CA VAL A 381 1.08 7.57 7.71
C VAL A 381 0.21 8.79 7.49
N LEU A 382 -1.10 8.59 7.27
CA LEU A 382 -2.11 9.64 7.32
C LEU A 382 -2.79 9.55 8.68
N ASP A 383 -2.44 10.45 9.59
CA ASP A 383 -2.88 10.42 10.98
C ASP A 383 -3.93 11.51 11.27
N ASN A 384 -5.20 11.13 11.21
CA ASN A 384 -6.31 12.01 11.59
C ASN A 384 -6.90 11.63 12.96
N SER A 385 -6.24 10.75 13.70
CA SER A 385 -6.80 10.13 14.91
C SER A 385 -6.96 11.11 16.08
N ASN A 386 -6.08 12.12 16.13
CA ASN A 386 -6.05 13.13 17.19
C ASN A 386 -6.83 14.41 16.84
N VAL A 387 -7.38 14.52 15.62
CA VAL A 387 -8.11 15.70 15.18
C VAL A 387 -9.50 15.74 15.81
N THR A 388 -9.89 16.92 16.30
CA THR A 388 -11.21 17.15 16.91
C THR A 388 -12.34 17.16 15.89
N THR A 389 -12.20 17.92 14.80
CA THR A 389 -13.13 17.97 13.66
C THR A 389 -12.36 18.25 12.37
N GLY A 390 -12.76 17.61 11.26
CA GLY A 390 -12.17 17.86 9.94
C GLY A 390 -11.62 16.59 9.29
N ALA A 391 -12.00 16.38 8.03
CA ALA A 391 -11.48 15.29 7.21
C ALA A 391 -10.08 15.63 6.68
N MET A 392 -9.25 14.61 6.50
CA MET A 392 -7.96 14.71 5.84
C MET A 392 -8.05 14.06 4.46
N SER A 393 -7.60 14.77 3.43
CA SER A 393 -7.46 14.23 2.07
C SER A 393 -6.06 14.43 1.54
N THR A 394 -5.40 13.33 1.20
CA THR A 394 -4.06 13.32 0.59
C THR A 394 -4.14 12.79 -0.83
N THR A 395 -3.80 13.62 -1.80
CA THR A 395 -3.69 13.25 -3.20
C THR A 395 -2.23 13.12 -3.60
N ILE A 396 -1.87 11.96 -4.18
CA ILE A 396 -0.54 11.73 -4.76
C ILE A 396 -0.70 11.56 -6.27
N GLY A 397 -0.19 12.53 -7.02
CA GLY A 397 -0.26 12.55 -8.48
C GLY A 397 0.57 11.46 -9.16
N THR A 398 1.75 11.16 -8.62
CA THR A 398 2.64 10.09 -9.08
C THR A 398 3.30 9.39 -7.91
N LEU A 399 3.11 8.07 -7.80
CA LEU A 399 3.74 7.22 -6.80
C LEU A 399 4.87 6.40 -7.46
N ASN A 400 6.10 6.62 -7.00
CA ASN A 400 7.29 5.90 -7.45
C ASN A 400 7.84 4.99 -6.35
N GLY A 401 8.32 3.81 -6.75
CA GLY A 401 8.83 2.77 -5.85
C GLY A 401 7.78 1.71 -5.49
N THR A 402 8.23 0.59 -4.95
CA THR A 402 7.38 -0.57 -4.57
C THR A 402 7.46 -0.90 -3.08
N ASN A 403 8.21 -0.12 -2.31
CA ASN A 403 8.53 -0.39 -0.91
C ASN A 403 7.58 0.31 0.08
N LEU A 404 6.62 1.09 -0.42
CA LEU A 404 5.76 1.92 0.41
C LEU A 404 4.67 1.10 1.10
N THR A 405 4.65 1.15 2.43
CA THR A 405 3.46 0.84 3.22
C THR A 405 2.70 2.14 3.47
N ALA A 406 1.41 2.18 3.12
CA ALA A 406 0.52 3.27 3.51
C ALA A 406 -0.28 2.86 4.75
N THR A 407 -0.32 3.74 5.76
CA THR A 407 -1.12 3.55 6.97
C THR A 407 -2.18 4.63 7.07
N LEU A 408 -3.45 4.24 7.12
CA LEU A 408 -4.56 5.15 7.32
C LEU A 408 -5.02 5.10 8.77
N LYS A 409 -5.15 6.26 9.41
CA LYS A 409 -5.69 6.39 10.76
C LYS A 409 -6.77 7.46 10.79
N GLY A 410 -7.90 7.15 10.15
CA GLY A 410 -9.13 7.90 10.35
C GLY A 410 -9.72 7.63 11.73
N LYS A 411 -10.64 8.49 12.15
CA LYS A 411 -11.38 8.32 13.41
C LYS A 411 -12.85 7.98 13.20
N ASP A 412 -13.49 8.62 12.22
CA ASP A 412 -14.88 8.42 11.78
C ASP A 412 -15.11 9.05 10.41
N THR A 413 -16.35 9.08 9.92
CA THR A 413 -16.70 9.64 8.60
C THR A 413 -16.45 11.15 8.47
N THR A 414 -16.49 11.89 9.58
CA THR A 414 -16.23 13.34 9.62
C THR A 414 -14.74 13.66 9.81
N ASN A 415 -14.02 12.78 10.49
CA ASN A 415 -12.58 12.80 10.72
C ASN A 415 -11.89 11.71 9.89
N SER A 416 -12.28 11.57 8.63
CA SER A 416 -11.77 10.53 7.74
C SER A 416 -10.32 10.77 7.33
N ALA A 417 -9.61 9.69 7.00
CA ALA A 417 -8.28 9.72 6.39
C ALA A 417 -8.39 9.18 4.97
N THR A 418 -8.33 10.07 3.98
CA THR A 418 -8.41 9.72 2.55
C THR A 418 -7.04 9.74 1.89
N LEU A 419 -6.67 8.62 1.26
CA LEU A 419 -5.53 8.52 0.35
C LEU A 419 -6.04 8.36 -1.08
N ALA A 420 -5.86 9.40 -1.89
CA ALA A 420 -6.18 9.39 -3.31
C ALA A 420 -4.91 9.16 -4.15
N LEU A 421 -4.94 8.12 -5.00
CA LEU A 421 -3.80 7.73 -5.83
C LEU A 421 -4.16 7.70 -7.31
N ASN A 422 -3.20 8.05 -8.16
CA ASN A 422 -3.34 7.98 -9.62
C ASN A 422 -2.81 6.64 -10.22
N GLY A 423 -2.84 5.56 -9.42
CA GLY A 423 -2.22 4.26 -9.71
C GLY A 423 -0.86 4.07 -9.02
N GLY A 424 -0.09 3.07 -9.47
CA GLY A 424 1.24 2.74 -8.93
C GLY A 424 1.27 1.41 -8.16
N THR A 425 2.20 1.27 -7.21
CA THR A 425 2.34 0.05 -6.40
C THR A 425 2.56 0.39 -4.93
N LEU A 426 1.72 -0.20 -4.08
CA LEU A 426 1.94 -0.27 -2.63
C LEU A 426 2.48 -1.65 -2.26
N LYS A 427 3.45 -1.66 -1.34
CA LYS A 427 3.84 -2.90 -0.66
C LYS A 427 2.66 -3.40 0.18
N ALA A 428 2.07 -2.51 0.97
CA ALA A 428 0.95 -2.81 1.86
C ALA A 428 0.08 -1.56 2.09
N LEU A 429 -1.19 -1.81 2.41
CA LEU A 429 -2.10 -0.83 3.01
C LEU A 429 -2.51 -1.37 4.38
N THR A 430 -2.25 -0.60 5.42
CA THR A 430 -2.56 -0.95 6.82
C THR A 430 -3.46 0.10 7.45
N LEU A 431 -4.20 -0.30 8.48
CA LEU A 431 -5.12 0.57 9.22
C LEU A 431 -4.63 0.74 10.66
N GLY A 432 -4.82 1.92 11.24
CA GLY A 432 -4.57 2.16 12.67
C GLY A 432 -5.49 1.33 13.56
N GLU A 433 -5.04 1.06 14.79
CA GLU A 433 -5.87 0.39 15.80
C GLU A 433 -7.21 1.12 15.96
N THR A 434 -8.33 0.39 15.83
CA THR A 434 -9.70 0.95 15.93
C THR A 434 -10.02 2.11 14.96
N SER A 435 -9.23 2.29 13.89
CA SER A 435 -9.42 3.40 12.95
C SER A 435 -10.64 3.19 12.06
N THR A 436 -11.48 4.22 11.92
CA THR A 436 -12.65 4.23 11.03
C THR A 436 -12.67 5.49 10.17
N GLY A 437 -13.51 5.55 9.14
CA GLY A 437 -13.42 6.57 8.10
C GLY A 437 -12.13 6.49 7.27
N ASN A 438 -11.56 5.31 7.06
CA ASN A 438 -10.39 5.16 6.18
C ASN A 438 -10.83 5.01 4.72
N ILE A 439 -10.25 5.81 3.82
CA ILE A 439 -10.66 5.82 2.41
C ILE A 439 -9.43 5.67 1.52
N LEU A 440 -9.44 4.65 0.65
CA LEU A 440 -8.56 4.57 -0.52
C LEU A 440 -9.36 5.02 -1.74
N ASP A 441 -9.02 6.18 -2.31
CA ASP A 441 -9.75 6.77 -3.43
C ASP A 441 -8.98 6.62 -4.75
N LEU A 442 -9.50 5.77 -5.64
CA LEU A 442 -8.97 5.54 -6.98
C LEU A 442 -9.94 6.06 -8.04
N SER A 443 -10.88 6.93 -7.66
CA SER A 443 -11.84 7.48 -8.62
C SER A 443 -11.12 8.32 -9.70
N ASN A 444 -10.02 8.99 -9.38
CA ASN A 444 -9.26 9.76 -10.37
C ASN A 444 -8.05 8.99 -10.93
N ALA A 445 -7.96 7.68 -10.70
CA ALA A 445 -6.84 6.87 -11.17
C ALA A 445 -6.87 6.69 -12.69
N THR A 446 -5.74 6.97 -13.33
CA THR A 446 -5.53 6.82 -14.78
C THR A 446 -4.76 5.55 -15.13
N SER A 447 -4.28 4.82 -14.12
CA SER A 447 -3.54 3.56 -14.27
C SER A 447 -3.85 2.60 -13.12
N THR A 448 -3.50 1.33 -13.31
CA THR A 448 -3.69 0.27 -12.30
C THR A 448 -2.96 0.59 -11.00
N LEU A 449 -3.64 0.40 -9.86
CA LEU A 449 -2.99 0.29 -8.56
C LEU A 449 -2.78 -1.18 -8.21
N SER A 450 -1.58 -1.55 -7.79
CA SER A 450 -1.27 -2.87 -7.23
C SER A 450 -0.93 -2.79 -5.75
N ILE A 451 -1.50 -3.67 -4.93
CA ILE A 451 -1.17 -3.83 -3.51
C ILE A 451 -0.65 -5.26 -3.32
N THR A 452 0.60 -5.38 -2.88
CA THR A 452 1.31 -6.67 -2.87
C THR A 452 0.89 -7.55 -1.69
N ASN A 453 0.88 -6.98 -0.48
CA ASN A 453 0.51 -7.70 0.73
C ASN A 453 -1.02 -7.71 0.93
N GLN A 454 -1.49 -8.66 1.74
CA GLN A 454 -2.89 -8.71 2.15
C GLN A 454 -3.25 -7.46 2.94
N ILE A 455 -4.43 -6.90 2.66
CA ILE A 455 -5.06 -5.87 3.47
C ILE A 455 -5.92 -6.57 4.53
N ASN A 456 -5.72 -6.24 5.80
CA ASN A 456 -6.52 -6.77 6.89
C ASN A 456 -7.37 -5.66 7.49
N VAL A 457 -8.69 -5.86 7.50
CA VAL A 457 -9.65 -5.00 8.16
C VAL A 457 -10.16 -5.73 9.40
N GLU A 458 -9.62 -5.38 10.56
CA GLU A 458 -9.93 -6.03 11.83
C GLU A 458 -11.25 -5.52 12.41
N ASN A 459 -11.63 -6.07 13.57
CA ASN A 459 -12.80 -5.62 14.31
C ASN A 459 -12.64 -4.14 14.70
N ASN A 460 -13.72 -3.37 14.58
CA ASN A 460 -13.75 -1.93 14.84
C ASN A 460 -12.87 -1.09 13.90
N GLN A 461 -12.43 -1.66 12.78
CA GLN A 461 -11.85 -0.90 11.68
C GLN A 461 -12.83 -0.82 10.51
N ASP A 462 -12.66 0.20 9.67
CA ASP A 462 -13.27 0.24 8.35
C ASP A 462 -12.26 0.61 7.26
N LEU A 463 -12.62 0.29 6.02
CA LEU A 463 -11.93 0.72 4.82
C LEU A 463 -12.95 0.83 3.70
N THR A 464 -13.07 2.03 3.13
CA THR A 464 -13.79 2.25 1.88
C THR A 464 -12.80 2.38 0.73
N ILE A 465 -12.97 1.55 -0.30
CA ILE A 465 -12.20 1.63 -1.55
C ILE A 465 -13.12 2.18 -2.63
N LYS A 466 -12.81 3.38 -3.13
CA LYS A 466 -13.57 4.01 -4.22
C LYS A 466 -12.91 3.71 -5.56
N LEU A 467 -13.68 3.21 -6.52
CA LEU A 467 -13.22 2.86 -7.86
C LEU A 467 -14.03 3.61 -8.92
N LYS A 468 -13.36 4.02 -10.00
CA LYS A 468 -13.98 4.53 -11.23
C LYS A 468 -13.06 4.29 -12.41
N ASN A 469 -13.53 3.59 -13.43
CA ASN A 469 -12.81 3.44 -14.72
C ASN A 469 -11.35 2.97 -14.53
N THR A 470 -11.11 2.07 -13.57
CA THR A 470 -9.76 1.68 -13.13
C THR A 470 -9.67 0.20 -12.74
N THR A 471 -8.44 -0.30 -12.66
CA THR A 471 -8.12 -1.65 -12.16
C THR A 471 -7.42 -1.56 -10.80
N LEU A 472 -7.90 -2.33 -9.84
CA LEU A 472 -7.25 -2.57 -8.56
C LEU A 472 -6.79 -4.04 -8.49
N ALA A 473 -5.48 -4.25 -8.30
CA ALA A 473 -4.89 -5.56 -8.08
C ALA A 473 -4.54 -5.76 -6.60
N LEU A 474 -5.31 -6.61 -5.91
CA LEU A 474 -5.09 -7.00 -4.52
C LEU A 474 -4.32 -8.33 -4.49
N ASN A 475 -3.03 -8.32 -4.81
CA ASN A 475 -2.25 -9.56 -4.99
C ASN A 475 -2.22 -10.43 -3.73
N GLY A 476 -2.12 -9.82 -2.55
CA GLY A 476 -2.23 -10.51 -1.27
C GLY A 476 -3.66 -10.70 -0.76
N GLY A 477 -4.66 -10.12 -1.42
CA GLY A 477 -6.07 -10.17 -1.05
C GLY A 477 -6.52 -9.08 -0.07
N LEU A 478 -7.78 -9.16 0.33
CA LEU A 478 -8.44 -8.32 1.34
C LEU A 478 -9.22 -9.23 2.28
N SER A 479 -8.88 -9.21 3.56
CA SER A 479 -9.58 -9.93 4.62
C SER A 479 -10.34 -8.95 5.51
N THR A 480 -11.49 -9.40 6.03
CA THR A 480 -12.32 -8.62 6.95
C THR A 480 -12.82 -9.54 8.07
N SER A 481 -12.67 -9.14 9.33
CA SER A 481 -13.21 -9.89 10.48
C SER A 481 -14.54 -9.33 11.00
N GLY A 482 -15.02 -8.21 10.42
CA GLY A 482 -16.30 -7.57 10.74
C GLY A 482 -16.87 -6.75 9.58
N ASN A 483 -17.72 -5.77 9.88
CA ASN A 483 -18.48 -4.97 8.89
C ASN A 483 -17.66 -3.89 8.14
N GLY A 484 -16.33 -3.90 8.27
CA GLY A 484 -15.49 -2.74 7.97
C GLY A 484 -15.15 -2.50 6.50
N SER A 485 -15.17 -3.50 5.61
CA SER A 485 -14.62 -3.37 4.26
C SER A 485 -15.69 -3.12 3.19
N LYS A 486 -15.63 -1.94 2.55
CA LYS A 486 -16.55 -1.52 1.48
C LYS A 486 -15.78 -1.27 0.19
N ILE A 487 -16.29 -1.80 -0.93
CA ILE A 487 -15.93 -1.28 -2.27
C ILE A 487 -17.09 -0.44 -2.78
N GLU A 488 -16.78 0.74 -3.30
CA GLU A 488 -17.75 1.69 -3.86
C GLU A 488 -17.37 2.08 -5.28
N LEU A 489 -18.24 1.78 -6.24
CA LEU A 489 -18.12 2.27 -7.62
C LEU A 489 -18.75 3.66 -7.72
N VAL A 490 -17.92 4.66 -8.01
CA VAL A 490 -18.35 6.06 -8.12
C VAL A 490 -18.46 6.44 -9.59
N GLY A 491 -19.53 7.15 -9.96
CA GLY A 491 -19.77 7.59 -11.34
C GLY A 491 -18.83 8.68 -11.83
N ASP A 492 -18.64 8.75 -13.15
CA ASP A 492 -18.00 9.86 -13.84
C ASP A 492 -18.98 11.00 -14.18
N THR A 493 -18.60 11.92 -15.06
CA THR A 493 -19.47 13.01 -15.53
C THR A 493 -20.66 12.51 -16.37
N SER A 494 -20.57 11.30 -16.92
CA SER A 494 -21.69 10.57 -17.51
C SER A 494 -22.38 9.65 -16.51
N ASN A 495 -22.05 9.77 -15.21
CA ASN A 495 -22.53 8.94 -14.12
C ASN A 495 -22.39 7.43 -14.36
N THR A 496 -21.35 7.02 -15.10
CA THR A 496 -21.00 5.61 -15.32
C THR A 496 -19.71 5.24 -14.58
N SER A 497 -19.57 3.97 -14.22
CA SER A 497 -18.36 3.47 -13.57
C SER A 497 -18.05 2.04 -14.00
N ASN A 498 -16.88 1.82 -14.59
CA ASN A 498 -16.40 0.50 -14.99
C ASN A 498 -15.10 0.17 -14.23
N ALA A 499 -15.11 -0.80 -13.33
CA ALA A 499 -13.94 -1.15 -12.53
C ALA A 499 -13.59 -2.63 -12.63
N THR A 500 -12.31 -2.95 -12.42
CA THR A 500 -11.82 -4.32 -12.38
C THR A 500 -11.07 -4.59 -11.08
N LEU A 501 -11.41 -5.70 -10.43
CA LEU A 501 -10.77 -6.21 -9.22
C LEU A 501 -10.05 -7.53 -9.53
N THR A 502 -8.76 -7.60 -9.25
CA THR A 502 -7.93 -8.79 -9.53
C THR A 502 -7.08 -9.18 -8.33
N GLY A 503 -6.47 -10.37 -8.35
CA GLY A 503 -5.48 -10.81 -7.37
C GLY A 503 -5.97 -11.93 -6.44
N GLY A 504 -5.56 -11.89 -5.18
CA GLY A 504 -5.89 -12.88 -4.15
C GLY A 504 -7.33 -12.81 -3.66
N ALA A 505 -7.63 -13.53 -2.58
CA ALA A 505 -8.98 -13.62 -2.03
C ALA A 505 -9.48 -12.28 -1.47
N VAL A 506 -10.74 -11.94 -1.71
CA VAL A 506 -11.38 -10.69 -1.28
C VAL A 506 -12.59 -10.99 -0.41
N ALA A 507 -12.70 -10.32 0.73
CA ALA A 507 -13.89 -10.33 1.57
C ALA A 507 -14.37 -8.89 1.79
N LEU A 508 -15.67 -8.65 1.55
CA LEU A 508 -16.33 -7.35 1.64
C LEU A 508 -17.56 -7.45 2.54
N SER A 509 -17.76 -6.46 3.41
CA SER A 509 -19.04 -6.29 4.10
C SER A 509 -20.11 -5.66 3.18
N ASN A 510 -19.68 -4.79 2.26
CA ASN A 510 -20.58 -4.18 1.30
C ASN A 510 -19.90 -3.91 -0.05
N LEU A 511 -20.62 -4.23 -1.12
CA LEU A 511 -20.34 -3.74 -2.46
C LEU A 511 -21.40 -2.70 -2.85
N ALA A 512 -21.00 -1.45 -2.96
CA ALA A 512 -21.85 -0.33 -3.36
C ALA A 512 -21.64 0.02 -4.84
N LEU A 513 -22.68 -0.11 -5.63
CA LEU A 513 -22.76 0.29 -7.04
C LEU A 513 -23.41 1.67 -7.10
N SER A 514 -22.61 2.71 -6.79
CA SER A 514 -23.11 4.05 -6.46
C SER A 514 -23.27 5.00 -7.66
N ALA A 515 -22.75 4.67 -8.86
CA ALA A 515 -22.95 5.51 -10.04
C ALA A 515 -24.44 5.54 -10.45
N THR A 516 -24.98 6.71 -10.84
CA THR A 516 -26.44 6.88 -10.99
C THR A 516 -27.01 6.25 -12.26
N ASP A 517 -26.20 6.12 -13.31
CA ASP A 517 -26.67 5.63 -14.60
C ASP A 517 -26.34 4.15 -14.72
N SER A 518 -25.05 3.82 -14.80
CA SER A 518 -24.60 2.42 -14.89
C SER A 518 -23.32 2.09 -14.14
N ASN A 519 -23.26 0.90 -13.53
CA ASN A 519 -22.08 0.36 -12.87
C ASN A 519 -21.69 -0.98 -13.48
N THR A 520 -20.40 -1.19 -13.74
CA THR A 520 -19.85 -2.50 -14.10
C THR A 520 -18.66 -2.81 -13.21
N LEU A 521 -18.73 -3.86 -12.38
CA LEU A 521 -17.58 -4.38 -11.66
C LEU A 521 -17.20 -5.75 -12.21
N THR A 522 -15.99 -5.88 -12.74
CA THR A 522 -15.40 -7.19 -13.07
C THR A 522 -14.58 -7.71 -11.90
N ILE A 523 -14.89 -8.92 -11.43
CA ILE A 523 -14.18 -9.61 -10.35
C ILE A 523 -13.42 -10.80 -10.94
N SER A 524 -12.09 -10.69 -10.92
CA SER A 524 -11.13 -11.73 -11.32
C SER A 524 -10.17 -12.07 -10.18
N SER A 525 -10.62 -11.91 -8.94
CA SER A 525 -9.89 -12.41 -7.77
C SER A 525 -9.95 -13.94 -7.68
N SER A 526 -9.01 -14.55 -6.95
CA SER A 526 -9.02 -16.00 -6.70
C SER A 526 -10.31 -16.46 -5.99
N SER A 527 -10.87 -15.61 -5.14
CA SER A 527 -12.22 -15.79 -4.60
C SER A 527 -12.76 -14.44 -4.11
N ALA A 528 -14.08 -14.30 -4.04
CA ALA A 528 -14.74 -13.16 -3.43
C ALA A 528 -15.82 -13.62 -2.44
N VAL A 529 -15.91 -12.97 -1.29
CA VAL A 529 -17.03 -13.08 -0.35
C VAL A 529 -17.59 -11.67 -0.19
N ILE A 530 -18.87 -11.49 -0.46
CA ILE A 530 -19.57 -10.21 -0.41
C ILE A 530 -20.74 -10.40 0.53
N ASP A 531 -20.79 -9.64 1.62
CA ASP A 531 -21.92 -9.77 2.52
C ASP A 531 -23.18 -9.14 1.94
N SER A 532 -23.16 -7.82 1.70
CA SER A 532 -24.29 -7.10 1.12
C SER A 532 -23.94 -6.40 -0.20
N ILE A 533 -24.93 -6.21 -1.06
CA ILE A 533 -24.82 -5.42 -2.28
C ILE A 533 -25.86 -4.29 -2.20
N SER A 534 -25.43 -3.06 -2.47
CA SER A 534 -26.31 -1.89 -2.59
C SER A 534 -26.15 -1.29 -3.98
N ALA A 535 -27.24 -1.22 -4.74
CA ALA A 535 -27.25 -0.65 -6.09
C ALA A 535 -28.08 0.64 -6.13
N SER A 536 -27.51 1.73 -6.61
CA SER A 536 -28.22 3.00 -6.82
C SER A 536 -28.50 3.28 -8.30
N GLY A 537 -27.73 2.65 -9.22
CA GLY A 537 -27.84 2.86 -10.66
C GLY A 537 -29.25 2.59 -11.18
N THR A 538 -29.75 3.52 -11.98
CA THR A 538 -31.13 3.52 -12.47
C THR A 538 -31.31 2.75 -13.77
N THR A 539 -30.23 2.54 -14.54
CA THR A 539 -30.32 1.89 -15.86
C THR A 539 -29.71 0.50 -15.92
N SER A 540 -28.53 0.27 -15.34
CA SER A 540 -27.87 -1.04 -15.35
C SER A 540 -26.80 -1.14 -14.26
N ASN A 541 -26.81 -2.20 -13.46
CA ASN A 541 -25.71 -2.52 -12.57
C ASN A 541 -25.26 -3.95 -12.84
N THR A 542 -24.03 -4.15 -13.30
CA THR A 542 -23.50 -5.46 -13.68
C THR A 542 -22.33 -5.85 -12.78
N ILE A 543 -22.37 -7.08 -12.27
CA ILE A 543 -21.23 -7.75 -11.64
C ILE A 543 -20.78 -8.88 -12.55
N ALA A 544 -19.63 -8.72 -13.20
CA ALA A 544 -19.03 -9.71 -14.06
C ALA A 544 -18.02 -10.56 -13.27
N LEU A 545 -18.18 -11.88 -13.30
CA LEU A 545 -17.36 -12.85 -12.61
C LEU A 545 -16.49 -13.59 -13.62
N ASN A 546 -15.18 -13.39 -13.48
CA ASN A 546 -14.13 -14.02 -14.27
C ASN A 546 -13.00 -14.48 -13.33
N GLY A 547 -13.39 -15.21 -12.29
CA GLY A 547 -12.54 -15.79 -11.25
C GLY A 547 -13.07 -17.17 -10.82
N THR A 548 -12.53 -17.77 -9.77
CA THR A 548 -12.90 -19.15 -9.40
C THR A 548 -14.22 -19.25 -8.64
N ARG A 549 -14.44 -18.40 -7.61
CA ARG A 549 -15.67 -18.46 -6.78
C ARG A 549 -16.01 -17.12 -6.13
N THR A 550 -17.26 -16.68 -6.28
CA THR A 550 -17.86 -15.54 -5.57
C THR A 550 -19.00 -16.02 -4.70
N THR A 551 -19.05 -15.61 -3.44
CA THR A 551 -20.11 -15.93 -2.49
C THR A 551 -20.78 -14.66 -1.99
N ILE A 552 -22.11 -14.61 -2.05
CA ILE A 552 -22.93 -13.52 -1.55
C ILE A 552 -23.66 -14.03 -0.30
N THR A 553 -23.42 -13.45 0.88
CA THR A 553 -23.92 -14.04 2.13
C THR A 553 -25.24 -13.47 2.62
N SER A 554 -25.58 -12.22 2.27
CA SER A 554 -26.89 -11.64 2.56
C SER A 554 -27.82 -11.70 1.34
N ALA A 555 -29.13 -11.70 1.62
CA ALA A 555 -30.15 -11.76 0.58
C ALA A 555 -30.09 -10.53 -0.32
N ILE A 556 -30.14 -10.76 -1.63
CA ILE A 556 -30.28 -9.69 -2.61
C ILE A 556 -31.77 -9.40 -2.81
N ASN A 557 -32.16 -8.14 -2.59
CA ASN A 557 -33.47 -7.66 -2.98
C ASN A 557 -33.34 -6.41 -3.87
N VAL A 558 -33.53 -6.60 -5.17
CA VAL A 558 -33.59 -5.52 -6.18
C VAL A 558 -34.95 -4.81 -6.14
N ASN A 559 -35.21 -4.04 -5.08
CA ASN A 559 -36.36 -3.14 -5.00
C ASN A 559 -36.18 -1.97 -6.01
N ASP A 560 -36.65 -2.15 -7.25
CA ASP A 560 -36.71 -1.15 -8.34
C ASP A 560 -35.39 -0.73 -9.02
N LYS A 561 -34.24 -1.37 -8.71
CA LYS A 561 -32.94 -1.07 -9.35
C LYS A 561 -32.36 -2.30 -10.04
N PRO A 562 -31.96 -2.20 -11.32
CA PRO A 562 -31.50 -3.36 -12.07
C PRO A 562 -30.16 -3.87 -11.53
N LEU A 563 -30.04 -5.16 -11.18
CA LEU A 563 -28.78 -5.83 -10.84
C LEU A 563 -28.61 -7.10 -11.66
N SER A 564 -27.55 -7.16 -12.44
CA SER A 564 -27.24 -8.20 -13.40
C SER A 564 -25.93 -8.89 -13.05
N PHE A 565 -25.86 -10.18 -13.33
CA PHE A 565 -24.64 -10.98 -13.17
C PHE A 565 -24.19 -11.55 -14.51
N GLU A 566 -22.88 -11.49 -14.76
CA GLU A 566 -22.24 -12.22 -15.86
C GLU A 566 -21.31 -13.28 -15.26
N VAL A 567 -21.52 -14.56 -15.55
CA VAL A 567 -20.76 -15.66 -14.95
C VAL A 567 -20.05 -16.45 -16.05
N THR A 568 -18.74 -16.28 -16.16
CA THR A 568 -17.94 -16.95 -17.22
C THR A 568 -16.95 -17.91 -16.59
N ASN A 569 -17.18 -19.22 -16.71
CA ASN A 569 -16.34 -20.26 -16.09
C ASN A 569 -16.06 -20.02 -14.58
N SER A 570 -17.01 -19.39 -13.88
CA SER A 570 -16.92 -19.03 -12.47
C SER A 570 -18.02 -19.72 -11.67
N THR A 571 -17.82 -19.79 -10.34
CA THR A 571 -18.89 -20.20 -9.42
C THR A 571 -19.48 -18.97 -8.72
N LEU A 572 -20.79 -18.76 -8.82
CA LEU A 572 -21.56 -17.81 -8.04
C LEU A 572 -22.34 -18.55 -6.96
N VAL A 573 -22.19 -18.17 -5.71
CA VAL A 573 -22.84 -18.80 -4.57
C VAL A 573 -23.75 -17.79 -3.88
N PHE A 574 -24.99 -18.19 -3.57
CA PHE A 574 -25.88 -17.43 -2.70
C PHE A 574 -26.02 -18.14 -1.35
N GLY A 575 -25.64 -17.45 -0.27
CA GLY A 575 -25.53 -18.00 1.09
C GLY A 575 -26.74 -17.77 2.00
N SER A 576 -27.74 -17.01 1.55
CA SER A 576 -28.97 -16.71 2.27
C SER A 576 -30.21 -17.24 1.54
N SER A 577 -31.36 -17.19 2.24
CA SER A 577 -32.68 -17.36 1.63
C SER A 577 -32.95 -16.33 0.52
N ASP A 578 -34.04 -16.55 -0.22
CA ASP A 578 -34.59 -15.80 -1.36
C ASP A 578 -33.78 -14.58 -1.85
N ASN A 579 -33.20 -14.75 -3.04
CA ASN A 579 -32.43 -13.74 -3.76
C ASN A 579 -33.19 -13.35 -5.01
N THR A 580 -33.27 -12.05 -5.29
CA THR A 580 -33.83 -11.53 -6.54
C THR A 580 -32.75 -10.76 -7.28
N ILE A 581 -32.58 -11.05 -8.56
CA ILE A 581 -31.71 -10.33 -9.50
C ILE A 581 -32.50 -9.96 -10.75
N THR A 582 -31.99 -9.04 -11.54
CA THR A 582 -32.63 -8.59 -12.78
C THR A 582 -32.32 -9.52 -13.93
N SER A 583 -31.04 -9.80 -14.18
CA SER A 583 -30.64 -10.71 -15.26
C SER A 583 -29.39 -11.52 -14.92
N LEU A 584 -29.24 -12.64 -15.60
CA LEU A 584 -28.08 -13.52 -15.50
C LEU A 584 -27.63 -13.94 -16.90
N THR A 585 -26.39 -13.62 -17.24
CA THR A 585 -25.72 -14.13 -18.44
C THR A 585 -24.65 -15.11 -17.99
N SER A 586 -24.64 -16.32 -18.56
CA SER A 586 -23.66 -17.34 -18.19
C SER A 586 -23.05 -18.02 -19.39
N ASN A 587 -21.74 -18.31 -19.30
CA ASN A 587 -21.01 -19.10 -20.28
C ASN A 587 -20.30 -20.23 -19.55
N GLY A 588 -21.04 -21.30 -19.22
CA GLY A 588 -20.54 -22.46 -18.49
C GLY A 588 -20.34 -22.22 -16.99
N GLY A 589 -20.94 -21.17 -16.42
CA GLY A 589 -20.87 -20.85 -15.00
C GLY A 589 -21.67 -21.82 -14.11
N LEU A 590 -21.24 -21.97 -12.86
CA LEU A 590 -21.97 -22.68 -11.80
C LEU A 590 -22.64 -21.65 -10.88
N VAL A 591 -23.95 -21.79 -10.66
CA VAL A 591 -24.72 -21.04 -9.68
C VAL A 591 -25.13 -21.99 -8.55
N ASP A 592 -24.56 -21.83 -7.36
CA ASP A 592 -24.79 -22.71 -6.21
C ASP A 592 -25.74 -22.06 -5.20
N LEU A 593 -26.92 -22.65 -5.05
CA LEU A 593 -27.92 -22.29 -4.04
C LEU A 593 -27.93 -23.26 -2.86
N SER A 594 -27.17 -24.36 -2.94
CA SER A 594 -27.21 -25.45 -1.95
C SER A 594 -26.46 -25.18 -0.65
N VAL A 595 -25.91 -23.97 -0.50
CA VAL A 595 -24.94 -23.62 0.55
C VAL A 595 -25.67 -23.32 1.87
N GLY A 596 -25.21 -23.93 2.95
CA GLY A 596 -25.82 -23.84 4.29
C GLY A 596 -26.42 -25.15 4.80
N VAL A 597 -26.68 -26.13 3.91
CA VAL A 597 -27.07 -27.48 4.32
C VAL A 597 -25.83 -28.36 4.32
N LYS A 598 -25.32 -28.70 5.52
CA LYS A 598 -24.27 -29.73 5.62
C LYS A 598 -24.85 -31.01 5.02
N PRO A 599 -24.21 -31.62 3.99
CA PRO A 599 -24.52 -32.99 3.63
C PRO A 599 -24.42 -33.79 4.92
N GLN A 600 -25.48 -34.51 5.30
CA GLN A 600 -25.38 -35.51 6.35
C GLN A 600 -24.19 -36.38 5.98
N THR A 601 -23.23 -36.54 6.91
CA THR A 601 -22.06 -37.39 6.71
C THR A 601 -22.50 -38.71 6.09
N PRO A 602 -21.78 -39.27 5.11
CA PRO A 602 -22.15 -40.52 4.48
C PRO A 602 -22.07 -41.63 5.53
N TYR A 603 -23.15 -41.83 6.26
CA TYR A 603 -23.35 -43.02 7.04
C TYR A 603 -23.52 -44.17 6.05
N ALA A 604 -22.88 -45.28 6.41
CA ALA A 604 -22.79 -46.55 5.70
C ALA A 604 -24.00 -46.89 4.84
N MET A 605 -23.77 -47.71 3.81
CA MET A 605 -24.70 -48.25 2.81
C MET A 605 -25.91 -49.05 3.37
N ALA A 606 -26.46 -48.67 4.52
CA ALA A 606 -27.72 -49.13 5.06
C ALA A 606 -28.86 -48.46 4.29
N ARG A 607 -29.28 -49.16 3.23
CA ARG A 607 -30.57 -48.99 2.58
C ARG A 607 -31.67 -49.24 3.64
N SER A 608 -32.20 -48.17 4.22
CA SER A 608 -33.22 -48.08 5.29
C SER A 608 -32.71 -47.69 6.69
N VAL A 609 -32.53 -46.38 6.90
CA VAL A 609 -32.81 -45.78 8.21
C VAL A 609 -33.62 -44.53 7.93
N ALA A 610 -34.84 -44.46 8.48
CA ALA A 610 -35.70 -43.30 8.37
C ALA A 610 -34.97 -42.06 8.92
N LEU A 611 -34.75 -41.08 8.04
CA LEU A 611 -34.13 -39.81 8.40
C LEU A 611 -35.10 -39.00 9.27
N ALA A 612 -34.66 -38.65 10.47
CA ALA A 612 -35.32 -37.66 11.31
C ALA A 612 -35.44 -36.35 10.51
N SER A 613 -36.65 -35.82 10.45
CA SER A 613 -36.98 -34.52 9.89
C SER A 613 -36.25 -33.43 10.66
N ASN A 614 -35.02 -33.10 10.27
CA ASN A 614 -34.42 -31.85 10.71
C ASN A 614 -35.23 -30.71 10.10
N GLY A 615 -35.74 -29.85 10.99
CA GLY A 615 -36.80 -28.89 10.72
C GLY A 615 -36.60 -28.05 9.47
N ALA A 616 -37.74 -27.68 8.88
CA ALA A 616 -37.91 -26.79 7.74
C ALA A 616 -36.94 -25.60 7.77
N SER A 617 -35.75 -25.80 7.21
CA SER A 617 -34.84 -24.71 6.93
C SER A 617 -35.37 -24.09 5.65
N ALA A 618 -35.77 -22.82 5.70
CA ALA A 618 -36.21 -22.06 4.54
C ALA A 618 -35.31 -22.38 3.33
N ARG A 619 -35.92 -22.82 2.24
CA ARG A 619 -35.21 -23.17 1.02
C ARG A 619 -34.84 -21.90 0.27
N ASN A 620 -33.75 -21.96 -0.48
CA ASN A 620 -33.26 -20.79 -1.19
C ASN A 620 -33.97 -20.67 -2.54
N THR A 621 -34.60 -19.53 -2.81
CA THR A 621 -35.09 -19.19 -4.14
C THR A 621 -34.15 -18.20 -4.81
N LEU A 622 -33.85 -18.39 -6.09
CA LEU A 622 -33.24 -17.34 -6.92
C LEU A 622 -34.26 -16.91 -7.98
N THR A 623 -34.74 -15.68 -7.89
CA THR A 623 -35.63 -15.09 -8.89
C THR A 623 -34.82 -14.19 -9.82
N ILE A 624 -34.91 -14.45 -11.13
CA ILE A 624 -34.29 -13.68 -12.21
C ILE A 624 -35.42 -12.96 -12.94
N ASN A 625 -35.59 -11.65 -12.71
CA ASN A 625 -36.82 -10.94 -13.09
C ASN A 625 -36.99 -10.71 -14.60
N ASP A 626 -35.90 -10.57 -15.37
CA ASP A 626 -35.96 -10.07 -16.75
C ASP A 626 -35.41 -11.05 -17.79
N THR A 627 -34.09 -11.28 -17.81
CA THR A 627 -33.45 -12.09 -18.86
C THR A 627 -32.43 -13.09 -18.30
N PHE A 628 -32.48 -14.33 -18.78
CA PHE A 628 -31.42 -15.33 -18.60
C PHE A 628 -30.88 -15.74 -19.97
N THR A 629 -29.56 -15.62 -20.19
CA THR A 629 -28.93 -15.99 -21.47
C THR A 629 -27.70 -16.87 -21.29
N GLY A 630 -27.42 -17.69 -22.31
CA GLY A 630 -26.28 -18.62 -22.34
C GLY A 630 -26.53 -19.90 -21.53
N GLU A 631 -25.49 -20.53 -21.00
CA GLU A 631 -25.59 -21.83 -20.30
C GLU A 631 -25.08 -21.72 -18.86
N ALA A 632 -25.88 -22.14 -17.89
CA ALA A 632 -25.52 -22.18 -16.47
C ALA A 632 -25.94 -23.51 -15.83
N THR A 633 -25.09 -24.05 -14.97
CA THR A 633 -25.49 -25.12 -14.04
C THR A 633 -25.98 -24.51 -12.74
N PHE A 634 -27.20 -24.80 -12.35
CA PHE A 634 -27.76 -24.43 -11.05
C PHE A 634 -27.68 -25.63 -10.12
N LYS A 635 -26.91 -25.51 -9.04
CA LYS A 635 -26.80 -26.54 -8.00
C LYS A 635 -27.76 -26.23 -6.86
N LEU A 636 -28.75 -27.11 -6.67
CA LEU A 636 -29.86 -26.93 -5.75
C LEU A 636 -29.83 -28.00 -4.66
N TYR A 637 -30.22 -27.68 -3.43
CA TYR A 637 -30.60 -28.70 -2.47
C TYR A 637 -31.99 -29.25 -2.83
N ALA A 638 -32.17 -30.57 -2.80
CA ALA A 638 -33.47 -31.23 -2.99
C ALA A 638 -33.68 -32.38 -1.99
N SER A 639 -34.94 -32.63 -1.67
CA SER A 639 -35.45 -33.72 -0.83
C SER A 639 -36.84 -34.13 -1.35
N GLN A 640 -37.46 -35.19 -0.80
CA GLN A 640 -38.82 -35.58 -1.19
C GLN A 640 -39.89 -34.49 -0.94
N THR A 641 -39.62 -33.54 -0.02
CA THR A 641 -40.65 -32.59 0.44
C THR A 641 -40.32 -31.13 0.14
N GLN A 642 -39.05 -30.81 -0.11
CA GLN A 642 -38.54 -29.45 -0.20
C GLN A 642 -37.33 -29.39 -1.12
N SER A 643 -37.19 -28.27 -1.81
CA SER A 643 -36.06 -27.99 -2.70
C SER A 643 -35.77 -26.50 -2.74
N ASP A 644 -34.52 -26.16 -2.99
CA ASP A 644 -34.15 -24.84 -3.51
C ASP A 644 -34.70 -24.70 -4.93
N ARG A 645 -34.93 -23.47 -5.37
CA ARG A 645 -35.62 -23.20 -6.64
C ARG A 645 -35.02 -22.02 -7.39
N VAL A 646 -35.11 -22.07 -8.71
CA VAL A 646 -34.80 -20.92 -9.58
C VAL A 646 -36.06 -20.48 -10.33
N GLU A 647 -36.35 -19.19 -10.36
CA GLU A 647 -37.50 -18.62 -11.06
C GLU A 647 -37.03 -17.70 -12.17
N PHE A 648 -37.46 -17.96 -13.41
CA PHE A 648 -37.16 -17.14 -14.59
C PHE A 648 -38.38 -16.27 -14.94
N GLY A 649 -38.33 -15.01 -14.55
CA GLY A 649 -39.27 -13.96 -14.95
C GLY A 649 -39.03 -13.50 -16.39
N ALA A 650 -40.05 -12.90 -16.98
CA ALA A 650 -39.99 -12.27 -18.30
C ALA A 650 -40.23 -10.78 -18.12
N SER A 651 -39.52 -9.98 -18.91
CA SER A 651 -39.88 -8.59 -19.17
C SER A 651 -41.40 -8.48 -19.42
N GLN A 652 -42.08 -7.55 -18.75
CA GLN A 652 -43.52 -7.30 -18.90
C GLN A 652 -43.87 -6.73 -20.30
N ALA A 653 -43.66 -7.51 -21.36
CA ALA A 653 -44.16 -7.25 -22.69
C ALA A 653 -45.31 -8.23 -22.97
N ASN A 654 -46.51 -7.77 -22.61
CA ASN A 654 -47.83 -8.23 -23.10
C ASN A 654 -47.90 -9.70 -23.60
N PRO A 655 -48.47 -10.65 -22.81
CA PRO A 655 -48.53 -12.08 -23.15
C PRO A 655 -49.42 -12.42 -24.36
N TYR A 656 -49.97 -11.43 -25.04
CA TYR A 656 -50.71 -11.58 -26.29
C TYR A 656 -49.85 -11.06 -27.45
N ASN A 657 -49.31 -11.99 -28.25
CA ASN A 657 -48.98 -11.82 -29.67
C ASN A 657 -47.52 -11.48 -30.07
N VAL A 658 -46.51 -12.14 -29.49
CA VAL A 658 -45.14 -12.17 -30.07
C VAL A 658 -44.84 -13.56 -30.60
N ALA A 659 -44.34 -13.64 -31.84
CA ALA A 659 -43.90 -14.88 -32.47
C ALA A 659 -42.83 -15.56 -31.59
N GLN A 660 -43.08 -16.84 -31.28
CA GLN A 660 -42.21 -17.68 -30.46
C GLN A 660 -40.78 -17.69 -31.01
N PRO A 661 -39.74 -17.44 -30.20
CA PRO A 661 -38.37 -17.69 -30.63
C PRO A 661 -38.18 -19.20 -30.83
N SER A 662 -37.68 -19.59 -32.01
CA SER A 662 -37.43 -21.00 -32.35
C SER A 662 -36.23 -21.62 -31.61
N THR A 663 -35.48 -20.82 -30.87
CA THR A 663 -34.30 -21.21 -30.09
C THR A 663 -34.36 -20.53 -28.72
N PRO A 664 -34.22 -21.27 -27.61
CA PRO A 664 -34.10 -20.69 -26.27
C PRO A 664 -32.95 -19.68 -26.20
N SER A 665 -33.12 -18.60 -25.44
CA SER A 665 -32.06 -17.61 -25.20
C SER A 665 -31.03 -18.08 -24.16
N GLY A 666 -31.40 -19.05 -23.32
CA GLY A 666 -30.49 -19.70 -22.39
C GLY A 666 -30.92 -21.13 -22.00
N VAL A 667 -29.96 -21.89 -21.48
CA VAL A 667 -30.09 -23.28 -21.01
C VAL A 667 -29.72 -23.33 -19.53
N ALA A 668 -30.70 -23.70 -18.70
CA ALA A 668 -30.55 -23.91 -17.27
C ALA A 668 -30.40 -25.41 -16.98
N ILE A 669 -29.19 -25.83 -16.62
CA ILE A 669 -28.88 -27.20 -16.24
C ILE A 669 -29.07 -27.34 -14.73
N ILE A 670 -30.08 -28.07 -14.29
CA ILE A 670 -30.38 -28.22 -12.87
C ILE A 670 -29.68 -29.46 -12.32
N SER A 671 -28.69 -29.25 -11.46
CA SER A 671 -27.99 -30.25 -10.69
C SER A 671 -28.50 -30.22 -9.24
N ILE A 672 -28.65 -31.38 -8.59
CA ILE A 672 -29.15 -31.44 -7.22
C ILE A 672 -28.11 -31.97 -6.23
N THR A 673 -28.24 -31.61 -4.96
CA THR A 673 -27.54 -32.23 -3.83
C THR A 673 -28.57 -32.47 -2.73
N GLY A 674 -28.32 -33.41 -1.82
CA GLY A 674 -29.26 -33.71 -0.74
C GLY A 674 -28.88 -34.92 0.07
N GLY A 675 -29.83 -35.41 0.87
CA GLY A 675 -29.71 -36.67 1.59
C GLY A 675 -29.97 -37.89 0.71
N ASN A 676 -30.01 -39.07 1.32
CA ASN A 676 -30.35 -40.33 0.62
C ASN A 676 -31.79 -40.37 0.09
N ASP A 677 -32.66 -39.48 0.58
CA ASP A 677 -34.03 -39.35 0.12
C ASP A 677 -34.12 -38.78 -1.31
N VAL A 678 -33.04 -38.19 -1.83
CA VAL A 678 -32.95 -37.76 -3.22
C VAL A 678 -33.21 -38.92 -4.18
N PHE A 679 -32.72 -40.13 -3.88
CA PHE A 679 -32.89 -41.34 -4.72
C PHE A 679 -34.31 -41.88 -4.77
N SER A 680 -35.19 -41.34 -3.93
CA SER A 680 -36.61 -41.72 -3.85
C SER A 680 -37.54 -40.65 -4.41
N ILE A 681 -36.99 -39.54 -4.93
CA ILE A 681 -37.80 -38.50 -5.55
C ILE A 681 -38.38 -39.04 -6.86
N THR A 682 -39.70 -38.96 -6.95
CA THR A 682 -40.52 -39.34 -8.09
C THR A 682 -41.42 -38.19 -8.51
N GLU A 683 -42.01 -38.29 -9.70
CA GLU A 683 -42.95 -37.29 -10.22
C GLU A 683 -44.16 -37.03 -9.28
N SER A 684 -44.58 -38.03 -8.49
CA SER A 684 -45.69 -37.88 -7.53
C SER A 684 -45.36 -36.96 -6.34
N ASP A 685 -44.08 -36.76 -6.05
CA ASP A 685 -43.62 -35.92 -4.92
C ASP A 685 -43.71 -34.43 -5.24
N LYS A 686 -43.81 -34.07 -6.53
CA LYS A 686 -43.99 -32.68 -7.01
C LYS A 686 -42.94 -31.70 -6.49
N VAL A 687 -41.69 -32.15 -6.38
CA VAL A 687 -40.55 -31.32 -5.94
C VAL A 687 -40.21 -30.27 -7.00
N ILE A 688 -40.55 -29.01 -6.76
CA ILE A 688 -40.38 -27.90 -7.71
C ILE A 688 -38.95 -27.35 -7.64
N VAL A 689 -38.24 -27.39 -8.77
CA VAL A 689 -36.84 -26.91 -8.86
C VAL A 689 -36.69 -25.68 -9.75
N ALA A 690 -37.62 -25.47 -10.68
CA ALA A 690 -37.60 -24.28 -11.50
C ALA A 690 -39.01 -23.85 -11.95
N THR A 691 -39.17 -22.55 -12.22
CA THR A 691 -40.31 -22.02 -12.97
C THR A 691 -39.86 -21.03 -14.01
N ARG A 692 -40.63 -20.87 -15.08
CA ARG A 692 -40.41 -19.83 -16.10
C ARG A 692 -41.74 -19.16 -16.46
N THR A 693 -41.69 -17.97 -17.00
CA THR A 693 -42.88 -17.21 -17.44
C THR A 693 -43.16 -17.37 -18.93
N ASP A 694 -42.13 -17.67 -19.73
CA ASP A 694 -42.22 -17.93 -21.16
C ASP A 694 -41.27 -19.07 -21.60
N ASN A 695 -41.18 -19.32 -22.91
CA ASN A 695 -40.30 -20.33 -23.48
C ASN A 695 -38.86 -19.85 -23.74
N SER A 696 -38.44 -18.71 -23.17
CA SER A 696 -37.11 -18.13 -23.42
C SER A 696 -35.96 -18.93 -22.79
N VAL A 697 -36.25 -19.78 -21.81
CA VAL A 697 -35.29 -20.61 -21.09
C VAL A 697 -35.61 -22.10 -21.27
N GLU A 698 -34.62 -22.87 -21.71
CA GLU A 698 -34.65 -24.32 -21.69
C GLU A 698 -34.17 -24.83 -20.34
N ILE A 699 -34.94 -25.70 -19.70
CA ILE A 699 -34.61 -26.28 -18.39
C ILE A 699 -34.36 -27.77 -18.58
N VAL A 700 -33.15 -28.21 -18.26
CA VAL A 700 -32.72 -29.61 -18.38
C VAL A 700 -32.16 -30.13 -17.08
N GLY A 701 -32.26 -31.44 -16.86
CA GLY A 701 -31.62 -32.09 -15.72
C GLY A 701 -30.12 -32.29 -15.95
N GLY A 702 -29.32 -31.99 -14.93
CA GLY A 702 -27.88 -32.18 -14.90
C GLY A 702 -27.45 -33.43 -14.13
N GLU A 703 -26.13 -33.52 -13.93
CA GLU A 703 -25.49 -34.59 -13.17
C GLU A 703 -24.75 -34.02 -11.96
N SER A 704 -24.76 -34.74 -10.85
CA SER A 704 -24.06 -34.36 -9.62
C SER A 704 -23.62 -35.59 -8.84
N TYR A 705 -22.63 -35.43 -7.96
CA TYR A 705 -22.26 -36.50 -7.03
C TYR A 705 -23.00 -36.31 -5.71
N ILE A 706 -23.72 -37.35 -5.29
CA ILE A 706 -24.45 -37.40 -4.01
C ILE A 706 -24.00 -38.67 -3.29
N GLY A 707 -23.31 -38.50 -2.16
CA GLY A 707 -22.65 -39.62 -1.49
C GLY A 707 -21.57 -40.24 -2.38
N GLY A 708 -21.67 -41.56 -2.61
CA GLY A 708 -20.73 -42.32 -3.44
C GLY A 708 -21.20 -42.62 -4.85
N ALA A 709 -22.24 -41.93 -5.32
CA ALA A 709 -22.84 -42.16 -6.62
C ALA A 709 -22.98 -40.86 -7.43
N LYS A 710 -22.78 -40.97 -8.74
CA LYS A 710 -23.14 -39.93 -9.70
C LYS A 710 -24.62 -40.06 -10.01
N VAL A 711 -25.38 -39.02 -9.72
CA VAL A 711 -26.83 -38.96 -9.87
C VAL A 711 -27.17 -38.06 -11.05
N GLY A 712 -27.96 -38.60 -11.98
CA GLY A 712 -28.59 -37.86 -13.05
C GLY A 712 -30.01 -37.48 -12.67
N VAL A 713 -30.37 -36.23 -12.92
CA VAL A 713 -31.72 -35.73 -12.66
C VAL A 713 -32.51 -35.72 -13.96
N THR A 714 -33.74 -36.23 -13.93
CA THR A 714 -34.69 -36.04 -15.03
C THR A 714 -35.72 -35.01 -14.60
N ILE A 715 -35.85 -33.94 -15.38
CA ILE A 715 -36.77 -32.83 -15.10
C ILE A 715 -37.82 -32.75 -16.18
N GLY A 716 -39.02 -32.33 -15.82
CA GLY A 716 -39.99 -31.87 -16.80
C GLY A 716 -41.11 -31.04 -16.19
N ALA A 717 -41.93 -30.47 -17.08
CA ALA A 717 -43.06 -29.64 -16.68
C ALA A 717 -44.12 -30.44 -15.92
N MET A 718 -44.78 -29.79 -14.97
CA MET A 718 -45.89 -30.33 -14.20
C MET A 718 -47.15 -30.39 -15.08
N ASP A 719 -47.93 -31.46 -14.98
CA ASP A 719 -49.15 -31.64 -15.80
C ASP A 719 -50.19 -30.51 -15.63
N THR A 720 -50.23 -29.89 -14.46
CA THR A 720 -51.16 -28.79 -14.14
C THR A 720 -50.64 -27.41 -14.52
N ASP A 721 -49.34 -27.28 -14.79
CA ASP A 721 -48.70 -26.02 -15.16
C ASP A 721 -47.43 -26.25 -15.99
N ALA A 722 -47.53 -25.97 -17.29
CA ALA A 722 -46.43 -26.13 -18.25
C ALA A 722 -45.20 -25.24 -17.97
N ASN A 723 -45.35 -24.26 -17.06
CA ASN A 723 -44.32 -23.32 -16.66
C ASN A 723 -43.62 -23.68 -15.35
N THR A 724 -44.09 -24.73 -14.67
CA THR A 724 -43.51 -25.24 -13.42
C THR A 724 -42.80 -26.57 -13.66
N PHE A 725 -41.52 -26.64 -13.30
CA PHE A 725 -40.66 -27.80 -13.53
C PHE A 725 -40.37 -28.54 -12.24
N ILE A 726 -40.61 -29.85 -12.29
CA ILE A 726 -40.42 -30.77 -11.17
C ILE A 726 -39.37 -31.82 -11.50
N ILE A 727 -38.78 -32.39 -10.45
CA ILE A 727 -37.98 -33.61 -10.58
C ILE A 727 -38.93 -34.77 -10.88
N LYS A 728 -38.80 -35.40 -12.04
CA LYS A 728 -39.59 -36.60 -12.41
C LYS A 728 -38.99 -37.87 -11.85
N ASN A 729 -37.67 -37.96 -11.89
CA ASN A 729 -36.91 -39.09 -11.39
C ASN A 729 -35.45 -38.68 -11.16
N THR A 730 -34.81 -39.27 -10.17
CA THR A 730 -33.36 -39.24 -9.98
C THR A 730 -32.83 -40.64 -10.23
N ARG A 731 -31.78 -40.77 -11.04
CA ARG A 731 -31.18 -42.08 -11.30
C ARG A 731 -29.72 -42.06 -10.91
N GLU A 732 -29.29 -43.12 -10.25
CA GLU A 732 -27.88 -43.44 -10.15
C GLU A 732 -27.38 -43.82 -11.55
N ILE A 733 -26.36 -43.11 -12.04
CA ILE A 733 -25.74 -43.35 -13.34
C ILE A 733 -24.56 -44.30 -13.17
N GLU A 734 -23.68 -43.99 -12.21
CA GLU A 734 -22.46 -44.74 -11.94
C GLU A 734 -21.99 -44.54 -10.50
N ALA A 735 -21.28 -45.53 -9.94
CA ALA A 735 -20.62 -45.42 -8.65
C ALA A 735 -19.32 -44.61 -8.78
N ASP A 736 -18.96 -43.84 -7.75
CA ASP A 736 -17.71 -43.06 -7.72
C ASP A 736 -16.50 -43.98 -7.98
N PRO A 737 -15.60 -43.62 -8.91
CA PRO A 737 -14.39 -44.39 -9.19
C PRO A 737 -13.55 -44.72 -7.94
N ILE A 738 -13.54 -43.83 -6.93
CA ILE A 738 -12.74 -44.04 -5.71
C ILE A 738 -13.33 -45.16 -4.85
N TYR A 739 -14.66 -45.25 -4.75
CA TYR A 739 -15.30 -46.37 -4.07
C TYR A 739 -15.06 -47.69 -4.82
N GLN A 740 -15.00 -47.66 -6.15
CA GLN A 740 -14.64 -48.84 -6.97
C GLN A 740 -13.18 -49.27 -6.72
N GLU A 741 -12.24 -48.33 -6.65
CA GLU A 741 -10.82 -48.59 -6.37
C GLU A 741 -10.59 -49.18 -4.98
N VAL A 742 -11.23 -48.63 -3.94
CA VAL A 742 -11.10 -49.15 -2.57
C VAL A 742 -11.75 -50.53 -2.42
N ALA A 743 -12.94 -50.74 -3.01
CA ALA A 743 -13.62 -52.04 -2.96
C ALA A 743 -12.85 -53.14 -3.70
N SER A 744 -12.27 -52.81 -4.86
CA SER A 744 -11.46 -53.75 -5.65
C SER A 744 -10.19 -54.14 -4.91
N SER A 745 -9.51 -53.20 -4.22
CA SER A 745 -8.36 -53.53 -3.37
C SER A 745 -8.73 -54.40 -2.17
N ALA A 746 -9.90 -54.21 -1.54
CA ALA A 746 -10.34 -55.07 -0.44
C ALA A 746 -10.60 -56.52 -0.89
N LEU A 747 -11.16 -56.72 -2.08
CA LEU A 747 -11.33 -58.05 -2.68
C LEU A 747 -9.98 -58.68 -3.04
N ALA A 748 -9.06 -57.89 -3.59
CA ALA A 748 -7.72 -58.35 -3.96
C ALA A 748 -6.95 -58.87 -2.73
N VAL A 749 -7.02 -58.17 -1.60
CA VAL A 749 -6.36 -58.59 -0.34
C VAL A 749 -6.86 -59.95 0.15
N ASN A 750 -8.16 -60.21 0.07
CA ASN A 750 -8.72 -61.52 0.47
C ASN A 750 -8.22 -62.65 -0.44
N TYR A 751 -8.14 -62.38 -1.75
CA TYR A 751 -7.61 -63.33 -2.72
C TYR A 751 -6.11 -63.58 -2.52
N ASP A 752 -5.36 -62.53 -2.23
CA ASP A 752 -3.93 -62.57 -1.94
C ASP A 752 -3.65 -63.41 -0.68
N LEU A 753 -4.42 -63.22 0.40
CA LEU A 753 -4.32 -64.04 1.61
C LEU A 753 -4.72 -65.50 1.37
N TYR A 754 -5.69 -65.76 0.48
CA TYR A 754 -6.03 -67.11 0.08
C TYR A 754 -4.86 -67.79 -0.65
N LEU A 755 -4.26 -67.11 -1.64
CA LEU A 755 -3.09 -67.60 -2.36
C LEU A 755 -1.86 -67.76 -1.44
N ALA A 756 -1.68 -66.87 -0.47
CA ALA A 756 -0.61 -66.95 0.52
C ALA A 756 -0.63 -68.27 1.33
N ASN A 757 -1.82 -68.87 1.49
CA ASN A 757 -1.99 -70.15 2.18
C ASN A 757 -1.83 -71.38 1.27
N PHE A 758 -1.67 -71.20 -0.04
CA PHE A 758 -1.31 -72.30 -0.93
C PHE A 758 0.06 -72.86 -0.57
N ASN A 759 0.12 -74.18 -0.48
CA ASN A 759 1.30 -74.90 -0.06
C ASN A 759 1.56 -76.10 -0.98
N SER A 760 2.80 -76.56 -0.94
CA SER A 760 3.23 -77.83 -1.51
C SER A 760 3.55 -78.80 -0.38
N LEU A 761 3.59 -80.09 -0.69
CA LEU A 761 3.89 -81.13 0.31
C LEU A 761 5.16 -80.81 1.11
N ASN A 762 6.28 -80.54 0.42
CA ASN A 762 7.55 -80.19 1.07
C ASN A 762 7.46 -78.92 1.94
N LYS A 763 6.69 -77.90 1.52
CA LYS A 763 6.56 -76.65 2.31
C LYS A 763 5.77 -76.89 3.59
N ARG A 764 4.78 -77.79 3.55
CA ARG A 764 3.88 -78.07 4.67
C ARG A 764 4.46 -79.10 5.63
N MET A 765 4.99 -80.19 5.11
CA MET A 765 5.35 -81.40 5.86
C MET A 765 6.87 -81.62 5.96
N GLY A 766 7.69 -80.85 5.22
CA GLY A 766 9.12 -81.11 5.12
C GLY A 766 9.44 -82.31 4.23
N GLU A 767 10.60 -82.93 4.49
CA GLU A 767 11.00 -84.18 3.84
C GLU A 767 10.34 -85.35 4.58
N LEU A 768 9.60 -86.18 3.84
CA LEU A 768 8.86 -87.33 4.35
C LEU A 768 9.49 -88.66 3.94
N ARG A 769 10.56 -88.63 3.12
CA ARG A 769 11.29 -89.84 2.73
C ARG A 769 12.10 -90.36 3.92
N ASP A 770 12.19 -91.68 3.98
CA ASP A 770 13.01 -92.41 4.95
C ASP A 770 12.67 -92.10 6.42
N ASP A 771 11.41 -91.75 6.72
CA ASP A 771 10.93 -91.67 8.10
C ASP A 771 10.58 -93.07 8.61
N ASP A 772 11.31 -93.50 9.65
CA ASP A 772 11.15 -94.79 10.29
C ASP A 772 9.95 -94.83 11.27
N HIS A 773 9.29 -93.70 11.52
CA HIS A 773 8.19 -93.59 12.47
C HIS A 773 6.82 -93.64 11.78
N ASN A 774 5.88 -94.36 12.41
CA ASN A 774 4.51 -94.48 11.89
C ASN A 774 3.56 -93.36 12.38
N GLN A 775 4.06 -92.44 13.21
CA GLN A 775 3.31 -91.31 13.75
C GLN A 775 4.18 -90.06 13.71
N GLY A 776 3.61 -88.96 13.19
CA GLY A 776 4.29 -87.67 13.08
C GLY A 776 3.52 -86.57 13.80
N VAL A 777 4.22 -85.74 14.57
CA VAL A 777 3.75 -84.41 14.98
C VAL A 777 4.61 -83.39 14.26
N TRP A 778 4.00 -82.44 13.59
CA TRP A 778 4.71 -81.37 12.92
C TRP A 778 4.08 -80.03 13.23
N ALA A 779 4.93 -79.00 13.19
CA ALA A 779 4.54 -77.61 13.29
C ALA A 779 5.26 -76.81 12.21
N ARG A 780 4.59 -75.81 11.69
CA ARG A 780 5.10 -74.92 10.65
C ARG A 780 4.67 -73.50 10.96
N VAL A 781 5.60 -72.57 10.82
CA VAL A 781 5.31 -71.13 10.82
C VAL A 781 5.82 -70.55 9.51
N PHE A 782 4.99 -69.78 8.83
CA PHE A 782 5.39 -69.04 7.64
C PHE A 782 4.71 -67.68 7.60
N GLY A 783 5.42 -66.70 7.07
CA GLY A 783 4.90 -65.35 6.92
C GLY A 783 5.65 -64.62 5.83
N GLY A 784 5.12 -63.48 5.43
CA GLY A 784 5.69 -62.66 4.38
C GLY A 784 4.89 -61.39 4.16
N ASN A 785 5.34 -60.62 3.18
CA ASN A 785 4.75 -59.36 2.78
C ASN A 785 4.27 -59.51 1.33
N MET A 786 3.06 -59.07 1.05
CA MET A 786 2.49 -58.99 -0.29
C MET A 786 2.19 -57.53 -0.62
N SER A 787 2.47 -57.13 -1.85
CA SER A 787 2.06 -55.83 -2.38
C SER A 787 1.27 -56.05 -3.65
N ASN A 788 0.16 -55.34 -3.79
CA ASN A 788 -0.71 -55.40 -4.95
C ASN A 788 -0.99 -53.96 -5.42
N ASP A 789 -0.87 -53.72 -6.72
CA ASP A 789 -1.17 -52.42 -7.35
C ASP A 789 -2.58 -52.39 -7.97
N PHE A 790 -3.40 -53.41 -7.72
CA PHE A 790 -4.79 -53.48 -8.18
C PHE A 790 -5.73 -52.62 -7.32
N GLY A 791 -6.59 -51.83 -7.98
CA GLY A 791 -7.44 -50.83 -7.32
C GLY A 791 -6.62 -49.65 -6.78
N ALA A 792 -6.88 -49.22 -5.56
CA ALA A 792 -6.07 -48.21 -4.85
C ALA A 792 -4.66 -48.71 -4.45
N GLY A 793 -4.43 -50.02 -4.50
CA GLY A 793 -3.19 -50.68 -4.09
C GLY A 793 -3.12 -50.96 -2.59
N SER A 794 -2.46 -52.05 -2.22
CA SER A 794 -2.38 -52.55 -0.84
C SER A 794 -1.05 -53.22 -0.53
N LYS A 795 -0.62 -53.13 0.74
CA LYS A 795 0.47 -53.90 1.33
C LYS A 795 -0.06 -54.73 2.48
N THR A 796 0.14 -56.03 2.43
CA THR A 796 -0.35 -56.99 3.43
C THR A 796 0.80 -57.79 4.01
N ASP A 797 0.96 -57.71 5.33
CA ASP A 797 1.88 -58.54 6.10
C ASP A 797 1.08 -59.67 6.73
N TYR A 798 1.53 -60.92 6.60
CA TYR A 798 0.81 -62.07 7.15
C TYR A 798 1.75 -63.06 7.84
N LEU A 799 1.21 -63.75 8.84
CA LEU A 799 1.88 -64.82 9.57
C LEU A 799 0.86 -65.94 9.84
N THR A 800 1.20 -67.16 9.44
CA THR A 800 0.39 -68.36 9.67
C THR A 800 1.20 -69.39 10.44
N ALA A 801 0.63 -69.86 11.55
CA ALA A 801 1.09 -71.03 12.28
C ALA A 801 0.18 -72.22 11.97
N GLN A 802 0.78 -73.36 11.67
CA GLN A 802 0.09 -74.62 11.40
C GLN A 802 0.71 -75.71 12.28
N ALA A 803 -0.14 -76.61 12.75
CA ALA A 803 0.32 -77.83 13.41
C ALA A 803 -0.56 -78.99 12.97
N GLY A 804 0.03 -80.17 12.93
CA GLY A 804 -0.68 -81.37 12.53
C GLY A 804 -0.13 -82.61 13.21
N TYR A 805 -0.98 -83.62 13.17
CA TYR A 805 -0.62 -84.97 13.54
C TYR A 805 -1.06 -85.90 12.43
N ASP A 806 -0.17 -86.81 12.04
CA ASP A 806 -0.42 -87.78 11.00
C ASP A 806 0.10 -89.17 11.37
N TYR A 807 -0.43 -90.14 10.64
CA TYR A 807 -0.09 -91.54 10.73
C TYR A 807 0.36 -92.04 9.36
N SER A 808 1.50 -92.72 9.31
CA SER A 808 2.04 -93.29 8.07
C SER A 808 1.57 -94.74 7.89
N LEU A 809 0.99 -95.02 6.73
CA LEU A 809 0.56 -96.34 6.27
C LEU A 809 1.53 -96.83 5.19
N SER A 810 2.27 -97.89 5.46
CA SER A 810 3.11 -98.55 4.45
C SER A 810 2.23 -99.33 3.48
N VAL A 811 2.34 -99.05 2.18
CA VAL A 811 1.59 -99.72 1.12
C VAL A 811 2.58 -100.43 0.19
N GLY A 812 2.81 -101.72 0.44
CA GLY A 812 3.85 -102.50 -0.24
C GLY A 812 5.27 -102.22 0.29
N GLU A 813 6.30 -102.72 -0.41
CA GLU A 813 7.70 -102.63 0.03
C GLU A 813 8.34 -101.24 -0.21
N ASN A 814 7.76 -100.39 -1.08
CA ASN A 814 8.43 -99.16 -1.58
C ASN A 814 7.57 -97.88 -1.54
N ALA A 815 6.42 -97.85 -0.85
CA ALA A 815 5.59 -96.65 -0.75
C ALA A 815 5.00 -96.42 0.65
N ARG A 816 5.00 -95.16 1.10
CA ARG A 816 4.38 -94.70 2.35
C ARG A 816 3.29 -93.67 2.07
N ASN A 817 2.12 -93.85 2.67
CA ASN A 817 0.99 -92.92 2.62
C ASN A 817 0.78 -92.29 3.99
N TYR A 818 0.80 -90.96 4.09
CA TYR A 818 0.56 -90.24 5.35
C TYR A 818 -0.88 -89.71 5.40
N MET A 819 -1.60 -90.02 6.48
CA MET A 819 -2.97 -89.52 6.71
C MET A 819 -3.05 -88.84 8.07
N GLY A 820 -3.57 -87.62 8.12
CA GLY A 820 -3.60 -86.84 9.35
C GLY A 820 -4.56 -85.67 9.32
N ILE A 821 -4.62 -84.97 10.45
CA ILE A 821 -5.38 -83.74 10.63
C ILE A 821 -4.43 -82.57 10.85
N ALA A 822 -4.84 -81.39 10.42
CA ALA A 822 -4.07 -80.16 10.62
C ALA A 822 -4.98 -79.02 11.03
N LEU A 823 -4.47 -78.17 11.91
CA LEU A 823 -5.07 -76.90 12.30
C LEU A 823 -4.15 -75.76 11.86
N ALA A 824 -4.74 -74.68 11.38
CA ALA A 824 -4.03 -73.49 10.94
C ALA A 824 -4.64 -72.24 11.57
N TYR A 825 -3.79 -71.36 12.09
CA TYR A 825 -4.15 -70.04 12.57
C TYR A 825 -3.29 -68.99 11.87
N GLY A 826 -3.93 -68.05 11.18
CA GLY A 826 -3.28 -66.97 10.45
C GLY A 826 -3.72 -65.60 10.95
N THR A 827 -2.77 -64.69 11.07
CA THR A 827 -3.04 -63.26 11.28
C THR A 827 -2.48 -62.47 10.10
N SER A 828 -3.12 -61.36 9.78
CA SER A 828 -2.63 -60.45 8.74
C SER A 828 -2.94 -59.00 9.10
N SER A 829 -2.11 -58.08 8.60
CA SER A 829 -2.30 -56.64 8.70
C SER A 829 -2.12 -56.04 7.31
N THR A 830 -3.14 -55.32 6.85
CA THR A 830 -3.16 -54.70 5.53
C THR A 830 -3.21 -53.19 5.65
N LYS A 831 -2.42 -52.51 4.82
CA LYS A 831 -2.47 -51.06 4.63
C LYS A 831 -2.74 -50.78 3.16
N GLY A 832 -3.81 -50.04 2.86
CA GLY A 832 -4.06 -49.51 1.52
C GLY A 832 -3.28 -48.22 1.28
N ASN A 833 -3.10 -47.84 0.02
CA ASN A 833 -2.77 -46.44 -0.26
C ASN A 833 -4.01 -45.56 -0.02
N SER A 834 -3.79 -44.30 0.34
CA SER A 834 -4.88 -43.34 0.45
C SER A 834 -5.24 -42.79 -0.93
N SER A 835 -6.49 -42.98 -1.37
CA SER A 835 -7.05 -42.33 -2.56
C SER A 835 -7.80 -41.07 -2.13
N TYR A 836 -7.54 -39.95 -2.79
CA TYR A 836 -8.12 -38.65 -2.42
C TYR A 836 -9.34 -38.35 -3.29
N ALA A 837 -10.52 -38.25 -2.66
CA ALA A 837 -11.72 -37.74 -3.31
C ALA A 837 -11.67 -36.21 -3.42
N SER A 838 -11.84 -35.71 -4.64
CA SER A 838 -12.08 -34.29 -4.94
C SER A 838 -13.53 -33.93 -4.58
N ASN A 839 -13.86 -34.02 -3.30
CA ASN A 839 -15.10 -33.45 -2.77
C ASN A 839 -14.74 -32.63 -1.52
N SER A 840 -15.48 -31.54 -1.29
CA SER A 840 -15.10 -30.35 -0.52
C SER A 840 -14.72 -30.52 0.96
N ASN A 841 -14.48 -31.74 1.45
CA ASN A 841 -14.14 -32.06 2.84
C ASN A 841 -12.82 -32.82 3.04
N ASN A 842 -11.93 -32.96 2.03
CA ASN A 842 -10.59 -33.56 2.21
C ASN A 842 -10.58 -34.93 2.93
N ALA A 843 -11.65 -35.72 2.81
CA ALA A 843 -11.74 -37.02 3.44
C ALA A 843 -11.06 -38.07 2.54
N GLY A 844 -9.79 -38.37 2.82
CA GLY A 844 -9.09 -39.48 2.18
C GLY A 844 -9.76 -40.81 2.55
N LEU A 845 -10.16 -41.59 1.54
CA LEU A 845 -10.66 -42.94 1.68
C LEU A 845 -9.48 -43.91 1.51
N SER A 846 -9.33 -44.83 2.45
CA SER A 846 -8.25 -45.81 2.45
C SER A 846 -8.70 -47.09 3.17
N LEU A 847 -8.09 -48.22 2.80
CA LEU A 847 -8.48 -49.55 3.30
C LEU A 847 -8.36 -49.70 4.84
N ASP A 848 -7.54 -48.87 5.48
CA ASP A 848 -7.33 -48.84 6.94
C ASP A 848 -8.35 -47.96 7.69
N LYS A 849 -9.18 -47.20 6.98
CA LYS A 849 -10.20 -46.29 7.53
C LYS A 849 -11.64 -46.73 7.26
N VAL A 850 -11.83 -47.82 6.51
CA VAL A 850 -13.10 -48.54 6.36
C VAL A 850 -13.14 -49.64 7.41
#